data_AF-A0A3N0CJQ8-F1
#
_entry.id   AF-A0A3N0CJQ8-F1
#
_cell.length_a   1.000
_cell.length_b   1.000
_cell.length_c   1.000
_cell.angle_alpha   90.00
_cell.angle_beta   90.00
_cell.angle_gamma   90.00
#
_symmetry.space_group_name_H-M   'P 1'
#
loop_
_entity.id
_entity.type
_entity.pdbx_description
1 polymer ?
#
loop_
_entity_poly.entity_id
_entity_poly.type
_entity_poly.pdbx_seq_one_letter_code
_entity_poly.pdbx_strand_id
1 'polypeptide(L)'
;MAGRIKDEDIATVREKARIDDVIGAYVTLRNAGGGNMKGLCPFHDEKSPSFNVTPARGMYHCLAGETEVMTWDGVRPIRELAGGTHRILGAHATWIDAPFKSYGIQPLLKLTLTRNRQVKEIFATDEHRWFVRSDSTSAPRREVLTKDLKPGHRLAHTFPRSGIRRTTPSPFGIAHGFTYGDGTRNASGSVALICPPKDEAMLKWFPNSVTSASGDNLLVHHLPRFFKDLPSLEESNPYLYGWLAGYFAADGCVAADGTLILNSATRENLEFVRLLCTRLGIATYGITSQRRLGIHGVETDLFRVHLVNSDVTDEFFLLDEHRRRFQENEKKFARLGWVVQSVETTDRVEEVFCAEVEDGHAFTLADNILTGNCFGCGVGGDVIKFVMEMDGLSFTETVERLAEKVGVPLRYEDGPGPARNSGGPQRPRLVEAHKLAAAYYAENLATPDAMEARQFLSTRGFDKDAAEHFGVGFSPRGGEELTKHLRALGFKDDELVTSGLAGDNNRGLYDRFRGRLMWPIRDASGDVVGFGARRIFEDDRIAAKYLNTSETPIYKKSHVLYGIDLARREIAKSSQAVIVEGYTDVMACHLAGVKTAVATCGTAFGDDHSRVIRRLLMDHDDFRGEVIFTFDGDEAGQKAALRAFEGDQNFAGQTYVAIEKSGLDPCDLRLQEGDAAVRDLVAQRVPLYRFVLGNVVGRYDLDRADGRVDALREAAKLVTAIRDRSKVDAFSRELAGMIGIDPNDVQREVRRAANRAQQAEPSGAPVQVATDLPDPRDSRIALERETLKLVIQHPDLIAPAVTEVSSDDFTHPAYRAVWAVVTVVGGVGAADALWASRLQANTVDERVQSLLSALSVEAIPSSKEPDAAYAAHHVHRLRELTASRRIADVKSKLQRTNPIEEQVEYNRMFGELVALEQHRRTLRELSMDQQ
;
A
#
# COMPACT_ATOMS: atom_id res chain seq x y z
N MET A 1 -33.51 26.72 5.55
CA MET A 1 -32.22 27.01 4.88
C MET A 1 -31.52 28.03 5.75
N ALA A 2 -30.34 27.70 6.30
CA ALA A 2 -29.55 28.69 7.02
C ALA A 2 -29.19 29.82 6.06
N GLY A 3 -29.38 31.07 6.48
CA GLY A 3 -28.97 32.22 5.66
C GLY A 3 -27.49 32.11 5.35
N ARG A 4 -27.09 32.45 4.13
CA ARG A 4 -25.68 32.54 3.75
C ARG A 4 -25.06 33.76 4.45
N ILE A 5 -23.93 33.57 5.13
CA ILE A 5 -23.13 34.69 5.70
C ILE A 5 -22.69 35.57 4.53
N LYS A 6 -22.83 36.88 4.66
CA LYS A 6 -22.37 37.83 3.64
C LYS A 6 -20.89 37.60 3.34
N ASP A 7 -20.56 37.50 2.05
CA ASP A 7 -19.19 37.28 1.60
C ASP A 7 -18.23 38.38 2.11
N GLU A 8 -18.73 39.61 2.29
CA GLU A 8 -18.02 40.75 2.91
C GLU A 8 -17.58 40.46 4.36
N ASP A 9 -18.42 39.82 5.16
CA ASP A 9 -18.13 39.54 6.57
C ASP A 9 -17.19 38.34 6.67
N ILE A 10 -17.34 37.33 5.80
CA ILE A 10 -16.37 36.23 5.66
C ILE A 10 -14.98 36.78 5.29
N ALA A 11 -14.91 37.73 4.35
CA ALA A 11 -13.67 38.40 3.97
C ALA A 11 -13.07 39.19 5.14
N THR A 12 -13.90 39.91 5.89
CA THR A 12 -13.48 40.65 7.09
C THR A 12 -12.94 39.73 8.19
N VAL A 13 -13.58 38.56 8.40
CA VAL A 13 -13.10 37.53 9.34
C VAL A 13 -11.75 36.98 8.88
N ARG A 14 -11.59 36.69 7.58
CA ARG A 14 -10.31 36.23 7.00
C ARG A 14 -9.19 37.26 7.16
N GLU A 15 -9.52 38.54 7.01
CA GLU A 15 -8.56 39.65 7.16
C GLU A 15 -8.13 39.83 8.63
N LYS A 16 -9.08 39.79 9.57
CA LYS A 16 -8.81 40.02 10.99
C LYS A 16 -8.29 38.79 11.74
N ALA A 17 -8.63 37.58 11.29
CA ALA A 17 -8.10 36.33 11.83
C ALA A 17 -6.70 36.06 11.25
N ARG A 18 -5.73 36.79 11.79
CA ARG A 18 -4.31 36.63 11.48
C ARG A 18 -3.89 35.16 11.59
N ILE A 19 -3.45 34.61 10.46
CA ILE A 19 -3.20 33.17 10.31
C ILE A 19 -2.09 32.69 11.25
N ASP A 20 -1.09 33.54 11.54
CA ASP A 20 -0.06 33.31 12.54
C ASP A 20 -0.60 33.20 13.96
N ASP A 21 -1.48 34.11 14.36
CA ASP A 21 -2.04 34.14 15.72
C ASP A 21 -3.00 32.96 15.96
N VAL A 22 -3.72 32.56 14.90
CA VAL A 22 -4.60 31.39 14.96
C VAL A 22 -3.77 30.11 15.02
N ILE A 23 -2.81 29.91 14.12
CA ILE A 23 -1.97 28.71 14.09
C ILE A 23 -1.07 28.60 15.34
N GLY A 24 -0.54 29.72 15.82
CA GLY A 24 0.33 29.78 17.00
C GLY A 24 -0.31 29.28 18.29
N ALA A 25 -1.65 29.23 18.34
CA ALA A 25 -2.40 28.63 19.44
C ALA A 25 -2.40 27.08 19.42
N TYR A 26 -2.14 26.48 18.26
CA TYR A 26 -2.14 25.03 18.05
C TYR A 26 -0.73 24.45 17.89
N VAL A 27 0.20 25.22 17.33
CA VAL A 27 1.56 24.78 16.98
C VAL A 27 2.58 25.85 17.36
N THR A 28 3.74 25.44 17.88
CA THR A 28 4.85 26.37 18.16
C THR A 28 5.52 26.85 16.86
N LEU A 29 5.49 28.15 16.58
CA LEU A 29 6.10 28.79 15.41
C LEU A 29 7.42 29.50 15.76
N ARG A 30 8.42 29.41 14.88
CA ARG A 30 9.70 30.14 14.99
C ARG A 30 9.90 31.07 13.78
N ASN A 31 10.58 32.19 13.98
CA ASN A 31 10.83 33.15 12.91
C ASN A 31 11.82 32.56 11.88
N ALA A 32 11.46 32.61 10.60
CA ALA A 32 12.25 32.08 9.49
C ALA A 32 12.84 33.17 8.57
N GLY A 33 12.70 34.45 8.94
CA GLY A 33 13.21 35.60 8.20
C GLY A 33 12.20 36.16 7.18
N GLY A 34 12.34 37.44 6.82
CA GLY A 34 11.53 38.09 5.78
C GLY A 34 10.04 38.27 6.09
N GLY A 35 9.62 38.13 7.35
CA GLY A 35 8.20 38.16 7.76
C GLY A 35 7.51 36.80 7.79
N ASN A 36 8.24 35.72 7.47
CA ASN A 36 7.72 34.35 7.49
C ASN A 36 7.99 33.65 8.82
N MET A 37 7.07 32.77 9.21
CA MET A 37 7.18 31.90 10.37
C MET A 37 7.20 30.44 9.95
N LYS A 38 7.81 29.58 10.76
CA LYS A 38 8.00 28.16 10.46
C LYS A 38 7.78 27.32 11.71
N GLY A 39 6.90 26.34 11.62
CA GLY A 39 6.63 25.35 12.66
C GLY A 39 6.60 23.95 12.07
N LEU A 40 6.14 22.99 12.87
CA LEU A 40 5.90 21.62 12.42
C LEU A 40 4.44 21.49 11.94
N CYS A 41 4.19 20.84 10.80
CA CYS A 41 2.85 20.72 10.22
C CYS A 41 1.95 19.93 11.17
N PRO A 42 0.76 20.44 11.57
CA PRO A 42 -0.13 19.73 12.49
C PRO A 42 -0.95 18.63 11.81
N PHE A 43 -0.89 18.53 10.48
CA PHE A 43 -1.69 17.60 9.67
C PHE A 43 -0.89 16.38 9.21
N HIS A 44 0.44 16.43 9.23
CA HIS A 44 1.31 15.34 8.78
C HIS A 44 2.60 15.31 9.59
N ASP A 45 3.24 14.15 9.59
CA ASP A 45 4.37 13.84 10.44
C ASP A 45 5.69 14.31 9.79
N GLU A 46 6.24 15.44 10.26
CA GLU A 46 7.47 16.04 9.73
C GLU A 46 8.48 16.38 10.84
N LYS A 47 9.78 16.22 10.53
CA LYS A 47 10.89 16.28 11.51
C LYS A 47 11.72 17.55 11.47
N SER A 48 11.67 18.29 10.37
CA SER A 48 12.17 19.65 10.26
C SER A 48 10.98 20.59 10.17
N PRO A 49 11.02 21.82 10.75
CA PRO A 49 9.94 22.78 10.55
C PRO A 49 9.76 22.97 9.04
N SER A 50 8.65 22.53 8.45
CA SER A 50 8.30 22.74 7.03
C SER A 50 6.93 23.38 6.88
N PHE A 51 6.15 23.47 7.96
CA PHE A 51 4.95 24.29 8.04
C PHE A 51 5.30 25.76 8.07
N ASN A 52 5.42 26.34 6.89
CA ASN A 52 5.66 27.76 6.71
C ASN A 52 4.32 28.51 6.82
N VAL A 53 4.27 29.49 7.72
CA VAL A 53 3.16 30.43 7.88
C VAL A 53 3.67 31.78 7.38
N THR A 54 3.07 32.28 6.30
CA THR A 54 3.38 33.60 5.76
C THR A 54 2.20 34.53 6.06
N PRO A 55 2.25 35.32 7.14
CA PRO A 55 1.13 36.17 7.58
C PRO A 55 0.64 37.15 6.51
N ALA A 56 1.51 37.50 5.55
CA ALA A 56 1.21 38.44 4.49
C ALA A 56 0.50 37.86 3.24
N ARG A 57 0.44 36.51 3.02
CA ARG A 57 0.14 35.97 1.65
C ARG A 57 -0.70 34.68 1.47
N GLY A 58 -0.74 33.72 2.40
CA GLY A 58 -1.76 32.64 2.39
C GLY A 58 -1.80 31.44 1.37
N MET A 59 -0.82 31.07 0.50
CA MET A 59 -0.87 29.88 -0.45
C MET A 59 0.54 29.31 -0.97
N TYR A 60 0.63 28.15 -1.72
CA TYR A 60 1.88 27.41 -2.23
C TYR A 60 1.87 26.70 -3.68
N HIS A 61 3.07 26.32 -4.21
CA HIS A 61 3.70 26.09 -5.59
C HIS A 61 3.45 24.80 -6.45
N CYS A 62 3.86 24.74 -7.76
CA CYS A 62 3.88 23.55 -8.69
C CYS A 62 4.60 23.63 -10.10
N LEU A 63 4.52 22.57 -10.95
CA LEU A 63 5.03 22.45 -12.35
C LEU A 63 3.93 22.58 -13.43
N ALA A 64 4.29 23.00 -14.65
CA ALA A 64 3.40 23.04 -15.81
C ALA A 64 2.93 21.64 -16.28
N GLY A 65 1.72 21.56 -16.83
CA GLY A 65 1.04 20.28 -17.14
C GLY A 65 1.70 19.40 -18.20
N GLU A 66 2.44 19.99 -19.14
CA GLU A 66 3.20 19.28 -20.17
C GLU A 66 4.52 18.70 -19.65
N THR A 67 4.92 19.03 -18.41
CA THR A 67 6.19 18.55 -17.85
C THR A 67 6.18 17.03 -17.78
N GLU A 68 7.10 16.40 -18.51
CA GLU A 68 7.16 14.95 -18.61
C GLU A 68 7.85 14.31 -17.39
N VAL A 69 7.22 13.28 -16.83
CA VAL A 69 7.67 12.53 -15.65
C VAL A 69 8.07 11.12 -16.05
N MET A 70 9.14 10.59 -15.44
CA MET A 70 9.57 9.22 -15.65
C MET A 70 8.77 8.26 -14.75
N THR A 71 7.87 7.48 -15.35
CA THR A 71 7.06 6.47 -14.67
C THR A 71 7.51 5.06 -15.05
N TRP A 72 7.07 4.06 -14.30
CA TRP A 72 7.34 2.65 -14.55
C TRP A 72 6.85 2.24 -15.94
N ASP A 73 5.71 2.78 -16.37
CA ASP A 73 5.04 2.45 -17.64
C ASP A 73 5.53 3.32 -18.82
N GLY A 74 6.50 4.20 -18.59
CA GLY A 74 7.03 5.11 -19.60
C GLY A 74 7.05 6.56 -19.15
N VAL A 75 7.54 7.43 -20.04
CA VAL A 75 7.50 8.88 -19.81
C VAL A 75 6.10 9.39 -20.12
N ARG A 76 5.51 10.19 -19.21
CA ARG A 76 4.16 10.75 -19.38
C ARG A 76 4.09 12.21 -18.95
N PRO A 77 3.26 13.07 -19.59
CA PRO A 77 2.99 14.42 -19.11
C PRO A 77 2.36 14.41 -17.70
N ILE A 78 2.80 15.31 -16.82
CA ILE A 78 2.37 15.32 -15.41
C ILE A 78 0.86 15.56 -15.24
N ARG A 79 0.22 16.28 -16.18
CA ARG A 79 -1.24 16.49 -16.19
C ARG A 79 -2.01 15.17 -16.28
N GLU A 80 -1.51 14.20 -17.05
CA GLU A 80 -2.20 12.91 -17.23
C GLU A 80 -2.03 11.97 -16.04
N LEU A 81 -1.11 12.29 -15.13
CA LEU A 81 -0.89 11.55 -13.90
C LEU A 81 -1.80 12.06 -12.77
N ALA A 82 -2.29 13.30 -12.89
CA ALA A 82 -3.08 13.94 -11.87
C ALA A 82 -4.38 13.18 -11.56
N GLY A 83 -4.68 13.00 -10.27
CA GLY A 83 -5.82 12.21 -9.79
C GLY A 83 -5.55 10.70 -9.67
N GLY A 84 -4.34 10.25 -10.04
CA GLY A 84 -3.90 8.86 -9.92
C GLY A 84 -2.67 8.69 -9.03
N THR A 85 -2.39 7.44 -8.66
CA THR A 85 -1.13 7.01 -8.04
C THR A 85 -0.31 6.26 -9.07
N HIS A 86 0.93 6.68 -9.27
CA HIS A 86 1.80 6.15 -10.32
C HIS A 86 3.15 5.75 -9.76
N ARG A 87 3.70 4.67 -10.28
CA ARG A 87 5.03 4.20 -9.93
C ARG A 87 6.09 5.05 -10.64
N ILE A 88 6.90 5.80 -9.90
CA ILE A 88 7.90 6.75 -10.39
C ILE A 88 9.27 6.52 -9.77
N LEU A 89 10.31 7.11 -10.36
CA LEU A 89 11.67 6.98 -9.82
C LEU A 89 12.00 8.09 -8.82
N GLY A 90 12.23 7.71 -7.55
CA GLY A 90 12.59 8.62 -6.46
C GLY A 90 14.08 8.98 -6.40
N ALA A 91 14.48 9.82 -5.44
CA ALA A 91 15.85 10.32 -5.29
C ALA A 91 16.95 9.26 -5.08
N HIS A 92 16.58 8.08 -4.56
CA HIS A 92 17.49 6.97 -4.23
C HIS A 92 17.62 5.90 -5.31
N ALA A 93 17.19 6.23 -6.55
CA ALA A 93 17.13 5.31 -7.68
C ALA A 93 16.21 4.10 -7.47
N THR A 94 15.21 4.28 -6.59
CA THR A 94 14.18 3.29 -6.26
C THR A 94 12.85 3.69 -6.90
N TRP A 95 12.11 2.68 -7.35
CA TRP A 95 10.76 2.86 -7.88
C TRP A 95 9.76 2.88 -6.72
N ILE A 96 9.00 3.96 -6.61
CA ILE A 96 8.04 4.23 -5.53
C ILE A 96 6.70 4.61 -6.13
N ASP A 97 5.61 4.26 -5.46
CA ASP A 97 4.26 4.70 -5.85
C ASP A 97 3.99 6.07 -5.24
N ALA A 98 3.59 7.05 -6.06
CA ALA A 98 3.32 8.40 -5.62
C ALA A 98 2.06 8.96 -6.27
N PRO A 99 1.15 9.61 -5.50
CA PRO A 99 0.01 10.29 -6.06
C PRO A 99 0.42 11.60 -6.73
N PHE A 100 -0.30 11.98 -7.78
CA PHE A 100 -0.15 13.26 -8.47
C PHE A 100 -1.42 14.07 -8.32
N LYS A 101 -1.28 15.37 -8.08
CA LYS A 101 -2.42 16.29 -7.88
C LYS A 101 -2.27 17.56 -8.72
N SER A 102 -3.42 18.17 -9.01
CA SER A 102 -3.50 19.57 -9.44
C SER A 102 -3.47 20.49 -8.22
N TYR A 103 -2.78 21.61 -8.36
CA TYR A 103 -2.62 22.64 -7.32
C TYR A 103 -3.15 24.00 -7.81
N GLY A 104 -4.10 23.97 -8.76
CA GLY A 104 -4.77 25.16 -9.27
C GLY A 104 -3.94 25.97 -10.26
N ILE A 105 -4.44 27.15 -10.62
CA ILE A 105 -3.88 28.02 -11.68
C ILE A 105 -2.83 28.97 -11.08
N GLN A 106 -1.60 28.96 -11.60
CA GLN A 106 -0.46 29.72 -11.09
C GLN A 106 0.43 30.30 -12.22
N PRO A 107 1.14 31.42 -12.00
CA PRO A 107 2.12 31.96 -12.95
C PRO A 107 3.38 31.09 -13.02
N LEU A 108 3.99 31.02 -14.21
CA LEU A 108 5.15 30.17 -14.48
C LEU A 108 6.39 30.97 -14.89
N LEU A 109 7.56 30.48 -14.49
CA LEU A 109 8.87 30.85 -15.02
C LEU A 109 9.29 29.82 -16.09
N LYS A 110 10.00 30.29 -17.10
CA LYS A 110 10.62 29.43 -18.12
C LYS A 110 12.05 29.12 -17.74
N LEU A 111 12.35 27.84 -17.56
CA LEU A 111 13.68 27.31 -17.29
C LEU A 111 14.26 26.70 -18.58
N THR A 112 15.34 27.26 -19.10
CA THR A 112 16.06 26.72 -20.26
C THR A 112 17.28 25.93 -19.80
N LEU A 113 17.38 24.67 -20.18
CA LEU A 113 18.42 23.73 -19.78
C LEU A 113 19.20 23.23 -21.00
N THR A 114 20.49 22.91 -20.83
CA THR A 114 21.29 22.23 -21.86
C THR A 114 22.07 21.02 -21.35
N ARG A 115 22.19 20.00 -22.19
CA ARG A 115 23.03 18.81 -21.97
C ARG A 115 23.45 18.24 -23.33
N ASN A 116 24.75 18.02 -23.56
CA ASN A 116 25.26 17.42 -24.81
C ASN A 116 24.72 18.07 -26.10
N ARG A 117 24.68 19.41 -26.15
CA ARG A 117 24.09 20.22 -27.25
C ARG A 117 22.57 20.10 -27.42
N GLN A 118 21.89 19.31 -26.59
CA GLN A 118 20.43 19.33 -26.48
C GLN A 118 19.99 20.53 -25.64
N VAL A 119 18.83 21.09 -25.98
CA VAL A 119 18.15 22.14 -25.22
C VAL A 119 16.81 21.59 -24.77
N LYS A 120 16.44 21.85 -23.51
CA LYS A 120 15.15 21.48 -22.93
C LYS A 120 14.57 22.67 -22.20
N GLU A 121 13.29 22.91 -22.40
CA GLU A 121 12.56 23.97 -21.72
C GLU A 121 11.59 23.33 -20.71
N ILE A 122 11.55 23.87 -19.49
CA ILE A 122 10.62 23.44 -18.45
C ILE A 122 9.94 24.68 -17.88
N PHE A 123 8.64 24.62 -17.67
CA PHE A 123 7.90 25.70 -17.01
C PHE A 123 7.54 25.30 -15.59
N ALA A 124 7.89 26.15 -14.64
CA ALA A 124 7.73 25.88 -13.21
C ALA A 124 7.39 27.16 -12.46
N THR A 125 6.64 27.04 -11.37
CA THR A 125 6.41 28.16 -10.45
C THR A 125 7.74 28.64 -9.81
N ASP A 126 7.74 29.86 -9.32
CA ASP A 126 8.91 30.55 -8.75
C ASP A 126 9.59 29.78 -7.61
N GLU A 127 8.84 29.16 -6.70
CA GLU A 127 9.41 28.35 -5.61
C GLU A 127 9.40 26.84 -5.86
N HIS A 128 9.24 26.36 -7.11
CA HIS A 128 9.41 24.93 -7.38
C HIS A 128 10.87 24.49 -7.11
N ARG A 129 11.03 23.29 -6.52
CA ARG A 129 12.30 22.84 -5.93
C ARG A 129 13.18 22.05 -6.90
N TRP A 130 14.43 22.44 -6.98
CA TRP A 130 15.46 21.79 -7.79
C TRP A 130 16.66 21.39 -6.94
N PHE A 131 17.35 20.33 -7.34
CA PHE A 131 18.60 19.90 -6.70
C PHE A 131 19.78 20.23 -7.62
N VAL A 132 20.76 20.96 -7.11
CA VAL A 132 21.98 21.36 -7.83
C VAL A 132 23.19 20.63 -7.26
N ARG A 133 24.05 20.08 -8.12
CA ARG A 133 25.30 19.42 -7.71
C ARG A 133 26.43 20.45 -7.62
N SER A 134 27.31 20.28 -6.63
CA SER A 134 28.62 20.94 -6.63
C SER A 134 29.58 20.25 -7.61
N ASP A 135 30.71 20.90 -7.93
CA ASP A 135 31.73 20.35 -8.83
C ASP A 135 32.39 19.05 -8.32
N SER A 136 32.24 18.72 -7.02
CA SER A 136 32.67 17.44 -6.44
C SER A 136 31.56 16.39 -6.49
N THR A 137 31.90 15.16 -6.91
CA THR A 137 30.98 14.02 -6.95
C THR A 137 30.52 13.55 -5.57
N SER A 138 31.24 13.89 -4.50
CA SER A 138 30.99 13.48 -3.11
C SER A 138 30.24 14.51 -2.27
N ALA A 139 30.00 15.72 -2.76
CA ALA A 139 29.32 16.76 -2.00
C ALA A 139 27.79 16.54 -1.95
N PRO A 140 27.13 16.91 -0.84
CA PRO A 140 25.67 16.86 -0.74
C PRO A 140 25.01 17.75 -1.80
N ARG A 141 23.87 17.29 -2.32
CA ARG A 141 23.04 18.06 -3.28
C ARG A 141 22.52 19.32 -2.57
N ARG A 142 22.65 20.48 -3.21
CA ARG A 142 22.08 21.74 -2.70
C ARG A 142 20.71 21.96 -3.31
N GLU A 143 19.72 22.21 -2.47
CA GLU A 143 18.38 22.57 -2.92
C GLU A 143 18.34 24.06 -3.33
N VAL A 144 17.66 24.34 -4.45
CA VAL A 144 17.51 25.67 -5.03
C VAL A 144 16.11 25.80 -5.62
N LEU A 145 15.46 26.93 -5.39
CA LEU A 145 14.13 27.24 -5.95
C LEU A 145 14.25 27.73 -7.40
N THR A 146 13.18 27.62 -8.20
CA THR A 146 13.20 28.07 -9.61
C THR A 146 13.69 29.51 -9.75
N LYS A 147 13.17 30.45 -8.93
CA LYS A 147 13.60 31.86 -8.94
C LYS A 147 15.06 32.09 -8.57
N ASP A 148 15.65 31.14 -7.84
CA ASP A 148 17.02 31.22 -7.32
C ASP A 148 18.01 30.41 -8.18
N LEU A 149 17.52 29.71 -9.22
CA LEU A 149 18.36 29.05 -10.20
C LEU A 149 19.11 30.09 -11.05
N LYS A 150 20.40 29.86 -11.26
CA LYS A 150 21.29 30.75 -12.02
C LYS A 150 21.93 30.01 -13.18
N PRO A 151 22.26 30.71 -14.28
CA PRO A 151 23.04 30.14 -15.37
C PRO A 151 24.31 29.45 -14.85
N GLY A 152 24.59 28.24 -15.34
CA GLY A 152 25.71 27.41 -14.91
C GLY A 152 25.41 26.43 -13.76
N HIS A 153 24.28 26.56 -13.06
CA HIS A 153 23.86 25.53 -12.10
C HIS A 153 23.66 24.18 -12.80
N ARG A 154 24.26 23.12 -12.25
CA ARG A 154 24.11 21.74 -12.75
C ARG A 154 23.04 21.00 -11.97
N LEU A 155 21.92 20.68 -12.60
CA LEU A 155 20.85 19.91 -11.98
C LEU A 155 21.31 18.49 -11.66
N ALA A 156 20.86 17.98 -10.52
CA ALA A 156 21.03 16.60 -10.12
C ALA A 156 20.25 15.68 -11.06
N HIS A 157 20.73 14.45 -11.15
CA HIS A 157 20.13 13.42 -11.97
C HIS A 157 20.02 12.13 -11.17
N THR A 158 19.02 11.33 -11.52
CA THR A 158 18.84 10.00 -10.98
C THR A 158 18.51 9.03 -12.11
N PHE A 159 19.19 7.89 -12.07
CA PHE A 159 18.99 6.78 -13.00
C PHE A 159 18.57 5.54 -12.21
N PRO A 160 17.77 4.62 -12.77
CA PRO A 160 17.40 3.39 -12.09
C PRO A 160 18.63 2.54 -11.73
N ARG A 161 18.58 1.81 -10.62
CA ARG A 161 19.68 0.90 -10.25
C ARG A 161 19.84 -0.19 -11.31
N SER A 162 21.09 -0.42 -11.73
CA SER A 162 21.42 -1.44 -12.72
C SER A 162 21.03 -2.84 -12.24
N GLY A 163 20.10 -3.49 -12.95
CA GLY A 163 19.69 -4.87 -12.75
C GLY A 163 20.53 -5.88 -13.52
N ILE A 164 21.62 -5.43 -14.17
CA ILE A 164 22.38 -6.23 -15.13
C ILE A 164 23.85 -6.46 -14.77
N ARG A 165 24.36 -5.88 -13.67
CA ARG A 165 25.77 -6.02 -13.25
C ARG A 165 26.26 -7.46 -13.00
N ARG A 166 25.36 -8.45 -12.96
CA ARG A 166 25.64 -9.89 -12.85
C ARG A 166 24.71 -10.73 -13.72
N THR A 167 24.28 -10.16 -14.84
CA THR A 167 23.29 -10.79 -15.74
C THR A 167 23.95 -11.01 -17.08
N THR A 168 24.02 -12.26 -17.52
CA THR A 168 24.48 -12.60 -18.86
C THR A 168 23.32 -12.46 -19.85
N PRO A 169 23.52 -11.82 -21.02
CA PRO A 169 22.46 -11.69 -22.02
C PRO A 169 22.02 -13.07 -22.53
N SER A 170 20.71 -13.30 -22.59
CA SER A 170 20.15 -14.57 -23.07
C SER A 170 20.44 -14.77 -24.55
N PRO A 171 20.93 -15.96 -24.97
CA PRO A 171 21.13 -16.29 -26.38
C PRO A 171 19.87 -16.12 -27.23
N PHE A 172 18.70 -16.49 -26.68
CA PHE A 172 17.43 -16.35 -27.37
C PHE A 172 17.00 -14.89 -27.52
N GLY A 173 17.22 -14.09 -26.47
CA GLY A 173 17.05 -12.63 -26.54
C GLY A 173 17.94 -12.04 -27.63
N ILE A 174 19.21 -12.42 -27.69
CA ILE A 174 20.17 -11.98 -28.70
C ILE A 174 19.68 -12.28 -30.12
N ALA A 175 19.30 -13.53 -30.39
CA ALA A 175 18.81 -13.94 -31.70
C ALA A 175 17.57 -13.13 -32.12
N HIS A 176 16.63 -12.93 -31.17
CA HIS A 176 15.46 -12.09 -31.40
C HIS A 176 15.87 -10.64 -31.70
N GLY A 177 16.64 -9.98 -30.82
CA GLY A 177 17.02 -8.59 -30.98
C GLY A 177 17.78 -8.30 -32.28
N PHE A 178 18.69 -9.19 -32.67
CA PHE A 178 19.41 -9.07 -33.93
C PHE A 178 18.47 -9.16 -35.13
N THR A 179 17.59 -10.17 -35.13
CA THR A 179 16.56 -10.32 -36.18
C THR A 179 15.57 -9.14 -36.19
N TYR A 180 15.31 -8.52 -35.04
CA TYR A 180 14.48 -7.32 -34.95
C TYR A 180 15.13 -6.13 -35.69
N GLY A 181 16.44 -5.93 -35.57
CA GLY A 181 17.18 -4.90 -36.32
C GLY A 181 17.30 -5.26 -37.80
N ASP A 182 18.10 -6.29 -38.10
CA ASP A 182 18.54 -6.64 -39.45
C ASP A 182 17.72 -7.77 -40.10
N GLY A 183 16.48 -8.00 -39.65
CA GLY A 183 15.62 -9.03 -40.22
C GLY A 183 14.42 -8.51 -41.01
N THR A 184 13.81 -9.40 -41.79
CA THR A 184 12.55 -9.16 -42.51
C THR A 184 11.56 -10.29 -42.25
N ARG A 185 10.26 -10.02 -42.43
CA ARG A 185 9.23 -11.08 -42.37
C ARG A 185 9.07 -11.74 -43.73
N ASN A 186 8.79 -13.04 -43.75
CA ASN A 186 8.42 -13.78 -44.95
C ASN A 186 7.26 -14.75 -44.66
N ALA A 187 6.87 -15.58 -45.64
CA ALA A 187 5.77 -16.52 -45.51
C ALA A 187 6.02 -17.64 -44.46
N SER A 188 7.28 -18.00 -44.21
CA SER A 188 7.67 -19.08 -43.29
C SER A 188 8.07 -18.59 -41.90
N GLY A 189 8.08 -17.28 -41.65
CA GLY A 189 8.45 -16.68 -40.37
C GLY A 189 9.17 -15.35 -40.53
N SER A 190 10.39 -15.29 -40.02
CA SER A 190 11.32 -14.18 -40.24
C SER A 190 12.67 -14.70 -40.75
N VAL A 191 13.44 -13.79 -41.32
CA VAL A 191 14.77 -14.04 -41.86
C VAL A 191 15.70 -12.96 -41.33
N ALA A 192 16.82 -13.34 -40.72
CA ALA A 192 17.86 -12.39 -40.33
C ALA A 192 18.89 -12.23 -41.46
N LEU A 193 19.31 -11.00 -41.73
CA LEU A 193 20.39 -10.68 -42.65
C LEU A 193 21.69 -10.53 -41.86
N ILE A 194 22.70 -11.31 -42.23
CA ILE A 194 24.05 -11.24 -41.67
C ILE A 194 24.94 -10.63 -42.76
N CYS A 195 25.67 -9.56 -42.45
CA CYS A 195 26.58 -8.91 -43.39
C CYS A 195 28.06 -9.19 -43.01
N PRO A 196 28.74 -10.19 -43.60
CA PRO A 196 30.16 -10.44 -43.35
C PRO A 196 31.08 -9.30 -43.86
N PRO A 197 32.23 -9.05 -43.22
CA PRO A 197 32.70 -9.68 -41.97
C PRO A 197 32.07 -9.05 -40.70
N LYS A 198 31.25 -7.99 -40.83
CA LYS A 198 30.71 -7.22 -39.71
C LYS A 198 29.94 -8.10 -38.72
N ASP A 199 29.00 -8.88 -39.23
CA ASP A 199 28.04 -9.63 -38.40
C ASP A 199 28.31 -11.14 -38.37
N GLU A 200 29.44 -11.61 -38.91
CA GLU A 200 29.76 -13.04 -39.02
C GLU A 200 29.74 -13.75 -37.65
N ALA A 201 30.20 -13.06 -36.60
CA ALA A 201 30.18 -13.54 -35.22
C ALA A 201 28.77 -13.81 -34.67
N MET A 202 27.71 -13.29 -35.31
CA MET A 202 26.32 -13.47 -34.90
C MET A 202 25.75 -14.85 -35.27
N LEU A 203 26.35 -15.56 -36.24
CA LEU A 203 25.89 -16.87 -36.69
C LEU A 203 25.77 -17.90 -35.56
N LYS A 204 26.64 -17.81 -34.54
CA LYS A 204 26.63 -18.73 -33.38
C LYS A 204 25.34 -18.67 -32.55
N TRP A 205 24.58 -17.57 -32.64
CA TRP A 205 23.31 -17.39 -31.93
C TRP A 205 22.10 -17.98 -32.68
N PHE A 206 22.33 -18.50 -33.89
CA PHE A 206 21.34 -19.17 -34.73
C PHE A 206 21.73 -20.64 -34.98
N PRO A 207 21.97 -21.45 -33.93
CA PRO A 207 22.40 -22.83 -34.11
C PRO A 207 21.29 -23.63 -34.81
N ASN A 208 21.66 -24.38 -35.84
CA ASN A 208 20.77 -25.22 -36.66
C ASN A 208 19.80 -24.47 -37.59
N SER A 209 19.95 -23.15 -37.76
CA SER A 209 19.19 -22.42 -38.77
C SER A 209 19.73 -22.69 -40.17
N VAL A 210 18.82 -22.81 -41.15
CA VAL A 210 19.18 -22.97 -42.56
C VAL A 210 19.68 -21.63 -43.09
N THR A 211 20.88 -21.60 -43.68
CA THR A 211 21.46 -20.37 -44.24
C THR A 211 21.53 -20.39 -45.77
N SER A 212 21.36 -19.25 -46.42
CA SER A 212 21.60 -19.09 -47.86
C SER A 212 22.37 -17.80 -48.17
N ALA A 213 23.19 -17.78 -49.22
CA ALA A 213 23.85 -16.56 -49.69
C ALA A 213 22.86 -15.62 -50.41
N SER A 214 23.02 -14.31 -50.22
CA SER A 214 22.30 -13.26 -50.93
C SER A 214 23.25 -12.11 -51.23
N GLY A 215 23.86 -12.12 -52.42
CA GLY A 215 25.00 -11.24 -52.72
C GLY A 215 26.17 -11.57 -51.79
N ASP A 216 26.74 -10.54 -51.17
CA ASP A 216 27.80 -10.68 -50.16
C ASP A 216 27.27 -11.02 -48.75
N ASN A 217 25.94 -11.12 -48.57
CA ASN A 217 25.31 -11.35 -47.27
C ASN A 217 24.86 -12.81 -47.09
N LEU A 218 24.64 -13.22 -45.84
CA LEU A 218 24.06 -14.50 -45.46
C LEU A 218 22.66 -14.29 -44.86
N LEU A 219 21.68 -15.06 -45.33
CA LEU A 219 20.32 -15.07 -44.81
C LEU A 219 20.13 -16.27 -43.89
N VAL A 220 19.61 -16.03 -42.69
CA VAL A 220 19.25 -17.08 -41.71
C VAL A 220 17.74 -17.29 -41.74
N HIS A 221 17.29 -18.47 -42.18
CA HIS A 221 15.87 -18.78 -42.43
C HIS A 221 15.19 -19.49 -41.27
N HIS A 222 13.85 -19.58 -41.39
CA HIS A 222 12.95 -20.29 -40.47
C HIS A 222 12.98 -19.76 -39.04
N LEU A 223 13.29 -18.48 -38.87
CA LEU A 223 13.22 -17.84 -37.57
C LEU A 223 11.76 -17.55 -37.21
N PRO A 224 11.40 -17.53 -35.92
CA PRO A 224 10.04 -17.24 -35.51
C PRO A 224 9.56 -15.90 -36.05
N ARG A 225 8.32 -15.86 -36.57
CA ARG A 225 7.74 -14.62 -37.12
C ARG A 225 7.75 -13.47 -36.13
N PHE A 226 7.60 -13.77 -34.83
CA PHE A 226 7.56 -12.77 -33.76
C PHE A 226 8.90 -12.10 -33.48
N PHE A 227 10.00 -12.57 -34.08
CA PHE A 227 11.30 -11.92 -33.93
C PHE A 227 11.36 -10.51 -34.56
N LYS A 228 10.32 -10.12 -35.29
CA LYS A 228 10.12 -8.76 -35.81
C LYS A 228 9.12 -7.93 -34.98
N ASP A 229 8.70 -8.43 -33.82
CA ASP A 229 7.84 -7.73 -32.87
C ASP A 229 8.68 -7.21 -31.68
N LEU A 230 8.22 -6.15 -31.00
CA LEU A 230 8.86 -5.72 -29.75
C LEU A 230 8.57 -6.75 -28.65
N PRO A 231 9.54 -7.09 -27.79
CA PRO A 231 9.32 -8.04 -26.71
C PRO A 231 8.42 -7.45 -25.61
N SER A 232 7.73 -8.31 -24.85
CA SER A 232 7.06 -7.87 -23.63
C SER A 232 8.10 -7.42 -22.60
N LEU A 233 7.85 -6.29 -21.93
CA LEU A 233 8.69 -5.79 -20.84
C LEU A 233 8.57 -6.61 -19.54
N GLU A 234 7.66 -7.59 -19.51
CA GLU A 234 7.52 -8.57 -18.41
C GLU A 234 8.47 -9.76 -18.55
N GLU A 235 9.20 -9.86 -19.67
CA GLU A 235 10.20 -10.89 -19.87
C GLU A 235 11.37 -10.76 -18.89
N SER A 236 12.09 -11.87 -18.68
CA SER A 236 13.22 -11.90 -17.75
C SER A 236 14.34 -10.92 -18.13
N ASN A 237 15.03 -10.35 -17.13
CA ASN A 237 16.18 -9.46 -17.37
C ASN A 237 17.24 -10.04 -18.33
N PRO A 238 17.66 -11.32 -18.24
CA PRO A 238 18.55 -11.93 -19.23
C PRO A 238 18.01 -11.84 -20.66
N TYR A 239 16.72 -12.10 -20.86
CA TYR A 239 16.09 -12.05 -22.17
C TYR A 239 16.03 -10.62 -22.73
N LEU A 240 15.56 -9.66 -21.95
CA LEU A 240 15.49 -8.25 -22.35
C LEU A 240 16.89 -7.67 -22.61
N TYR A 241 17.88 -8.06 -21.78
CA TYR A 241 19.27 -7.66 -21.97
C TYR A 241 19.88 -8.27 -23.23
N GLY A 242 19.59 -9.56 -23.49
CA GLY A 242 19.94 -10.23 -24.74
C GLY A 242 19.33 -9.55 -25.95
N TRP A 243 18.03 -9.22 -25.89
CA TRP A 243 17.34 -8.52 -26.97
C TRP A 243 17.97 -7.16 -27.27
N LEU A 244 18.28 -6.37 -26.24
CA LEU A 244 18.96 -5.09 -26.45
C LEU A 244 20.36 -5.26 -27.05
N ALA A 245 21.14 -6.24 -26.59
CA ALA A 245 22.47 -6.54 -27.12
C ALA A 245 22.41 -6.98 -28.59
N GLY A 246 21.45 -7.83 -28.95
CA GLY A 246 21.21 -8.26 -30.32
C GLY A 246 20.81 -7.10 -31.23
N TYR A 247 19.88 -6.25 -30.79
CA TYR A 247 19.44 -5.09 -31.56
C TYR A 247 20.58 -4.07 -31.72
N PHE A 248 21.39 -3.88 -30.69
CA PHE A 248 22.59 -3.04 -30.75
C PHE A 248 23.68 -3.62 -31.66
N ALA A 249 23.80 -4.95 -31.79
CA ALA A 249 24.74 -5.54 -32.75
C ALA A 249 24.31 -5.29 -34.21
N ALA A 250 23.00 -5.33 -34.49
CA ALA A 250 22.45 -5.03 -35.81
C ALA A 250 22.62 -3.53 -36.17
N ASP A 251 21.96 -2.65 -35.40
CA ASP A 251 21.77 -1.23 -35.74
C ASP A 251 22.56 -0.24 -34.86
N GLY A 252 23.27 -0.75 -33.85
CA GLY A 252 24.07 0.04 -32.93
C GLY A 252 25.48 0.30 -33.44
N CYS A 253 26.12 1.31 -32.87
CA CYS A 253 27.49 1.69 -33.17
C CYS A 253 28.21 2.16 -31.90
N VAL A 254 29.49 1.80 -31.79
CA VAL A 254 30.42 2.39 -30.84
C VAL A 254 31.27 3.42 -31.58
N ALA A 255 31.04 4.70 -31.26
CA ALA A 255 31.77 5.81 -31.86
C ALA A 255 33.26 5.78 -31.49
N ALA A 256 34.07 6.57 -32.21
CA ALA A 256 35.52 6.62 -31.98
C ALA A 256 35.91 7.09 -30.56
N ASP A 257 35.03 7.80 -29.86
CA ASP A 257 35.21 8.24 -28.48
C ASP A 257 34.59 7.26 -27.44
N GLY A 258 34.15 6.08 -27.89
CA GLY A 258 33.49 5.07 -27.09
C GLY A 258 31.98 5.29 -26.89
N THR A 259 31.38 6.37 -27.42
CA THR A 259 29.94 6.64 -27.24
C THR A 259 29.07 5.53 -27.86
N LEU A 260 28.10 5.04 -27.09
CA LEU A 260 27.15 4.02 -27.52
C LEU A 260 25.93 4.67 -28.18
N ILE A 261 25.68 4.38 -29.45
CA ILE A 261 24.60 4.99 -30.24
C ILE A 261 23.76 3.88 -30.86
N LEU A 262 22.44 3.91 -30.63
CA LEU A 262 21.48 3.06 -31.34
C LEU A 262 20.62 3.94 -32.24
N ASN A 263 20.50 3.56 -33.51
CA ASN A 263 19.72 4.29 -34.50
C ASN A 263 18.43 3.54 -34.83
N SER A 264 17.39 4.27 -35.21
CA SER A 264 16.15 3.70 -35.75
C SER A 264 15.52 4.66 -36.76
N ALA A 265 14.83 4.09 -37.74
CA ALA A 265 13.97 4.86 -38.65
C ALA A 265 12.68 5.36 -37.97
N THR A 266 12.26 4.71 -36.88
CA THR A 266 11.06 5.06 -36.11
C THR A 266 11.44 5.53 -34.71
N ARG A 267 10.80 6.60 -34.25
CA ARG A 267 11.04 7.14 -32.90
C ARG A 267 10.51 6.21 -31.82
N GLU A 268 9.38 5.56 -32.10
CA GLU A 268 8.66 4.66 -31.20
C GLU A 268 9.55 3.48 -30.76
N ASN A 269 10.36 2.94 -31.65
CA ASN A 269 11.32 1.88 -31.32
C ASN A 269 12.34 2.35 -30.29
N LEU A 270 12.81 3.60 -30.41
CA LEU A 270 13.79 4.14 -29.48
C LEU A 270 13.15 4.57 -28.16
N GLU A 271 11.89 5.00 -28.14
CA GLU A 271 11.15 5.19 -26.89
C GLU A 271 10.95 3.85 -26.16
N PHE A 272 10.65 2.77 -26.90
CA PHE A 272 10.65 1.41 -26.33
C PHE A 272 12.03 1.04 -25.76
N VAL A 273 13.12 1.30 -26.50
CA VAL A 273 14.48 1.06 -26.01
C VAL A 273 14.76 1.86 -24.74
N ARG A 274 14.33 3.13 -24.65
CA ARG A 274 14.48 3.93 -23.43
C ARG A 274 13.73 3.32 -22.26
N LEU A 275 12.50 2.86 -22.48
CA LEU A 275 11.70 2.19 -21.47
C LEU A 275 12.36 0.86 -21.02
N LEU A 276 12.79 0.02 -21.97
CA LEU A 276 13.51 -1.22 -21.71
C LEU A 276 14.82 -0.97 -20.95
N CYS A 277 15.60 0.02 -21.35
CA CYS A 277 16.82 0.43 -20.64
C CYS A 277 16.51 0.88 -19.21
N THR A 278 15.41 1.60 -19.02
CA THR A 278 14.94 2.01 -17.69
C THR A 278 14.61 0.78 -16.82
N ARG A 279 14.02 -0.29 -17.39
CA ARG A 279 13.78 -1.57 -16.68
C ARG A 279 15.07 -2.32 -16.36
N LEU A 280 16.05 -2.31 -17.25
CA LEU A 280 17.35 -2.94 -17.04
C LEU A 280 18.29 -2.12 -16.14
N GLY A 281 17.96 -0.85 -15.87
CA GLY A 281 18.82 0.10 -15.18
C GLY A 281 20.06 0.48 -16.00
N ILE A 282 19.88 0.62 -17.32
CA ILE A 282 20.82 1.24 -18.25
C ILE A 282 20.35 2.67 -18.46
N ALA A 283 21.19 3.65 -18.14
CA ALA A 283 20.84 5.04 -18.42
C ALA A 283 20.88 5.36 -19.92
N THR A 284 19.96 6.22 -20.35
CA THR A 284 19.88 6.72 -21.72
C THR A 284 19.85 8.24 -21.75
N TYR A 285 20.32 8.84 -22.83
CA TYR A 285 20.07 10.25 -23.12
C TYR A 285 18.79 10.40 -23.95
N GLY A 286 18.27 11.63 -24.07
CA GLY A 286 17.06 11.90 -24.87
C GLY A 286 17.27 11.60 -26.36
N ILE A 287 16.20 11.23 -27.06
CA ILE A 287 16.25 10.92 -28.49
C ILE A 287 16.55 12.19 -29.29
N THR A 288 17.52 12.13 -30.19
CA THR A 288 17.75 13.18 -31.19
C THR A 288 17.36 12.69 -32.58
N SER A 289 16.95 13.60 -33.45
CA SER A 289 16.73 13.31 -34.87
C SER A 289 17.76 14.01 -35.75
N GLN A 290 18.07 13.40 -36.89
CA GLN A 290 18.84 14.01 -37.96
C GLN A 290 18.15 13.68 -39.29
N ARG A 291 17.92 14.70 -40.13
CA ARG A 291 17.46 14.49 -41.50
C ARG A 291 18.60 13.94 -42.37
N ARG A 292 18.31 12.88 -43.12
CA ARG A 292 19.24 12.27 -44.08
C ARG A 292 18.57 12.08 -45.44
N LEU A 293 19.33 12.25 -46.51
CA LEU A 293 18.92 11.78 -47.83
C LEU A 293 19.02 10.24 -47.86
N GLY A 294 17.90 9.56 -48.07
CA GLY A 294 17.87 8.11 -48.28
C GLY A 294 18.42 7.71 -49.65
N ILE A 295 18.53 6.39 -49.89
CA ILE A 295 19.09 5.78 -51.11
C ILE A 295 18.34 6.21 -52.40
N HIS A 296 17.11 6.73 -52.28
CA HIS A 296 16.28 7.22 -53.39
C HIS A 296 16.11 8.75 -53.42
N GLY A 297 16.93 9.51 -52.69
CA GLY A 297 16.83 10.98 -52.64
C GLY A 297 15.67 11.52 -51.79
N VAL A 298 14.94 10.65 -51.10
CA VAL A 298 13.86 11.02 -50.16
C VAL A 298 14.48 11.41 -48.82
N GLU A 299 14.15 12.59 -48.32
CA GLU A 299 14.51 12.98 -46.96
C GLU A 299 13.78 12.09 -45.95
N THR A 300 14.54 11.41 -45.09
CA THR A 300 14.00 10.61 -43.99
C THR A 300 14.65 11.04 -42.69
N ASP A 301 13.87 11.03 -41.62
CA ASP A 301 14.41 11.25 -40.27
C ASP A 301 15.10 9.98 -39.77
N LEU A 302 16.29 10.15 -39.22
CA LEU A 302 16.98 9.12 -38.45
C LEU A 302 16.96 9.53 -36.97
N PHE A 303 16.31 8.72 -36.15
CA PHE A 303 16.32 8.91 -34.71
C PHE A 303 17.50 8.16 -34.11
N ARG A 304 18.06 8.71 -33.04
CA ARG A 304 19.12 8.07 -32.27
C ARG A 304 18.95 8.25 -30.77
N VAL A 305 19.31 7.22 -30.04
CA VAL A 305 19.40 7.23 -28.58
C VAL A 305 20.83 6.88 -28.21
N HIS A 306 21.34 7.55 -27.18
CA HIS A 306 22.67 7.27 -26.64
C HIS A 306 22.53 6.49 -25.33
N LEU A 307 23.29 5.40 -25.18
CA LEU A 307 23.36 4.63 -23.94
C LEU A 307 24.54 5.12 -23.09
N VAL A 308 24.39 5.14 -21.77
CA VAL A 308 25.46 5.55 -20.86
C VAL A 308 26.43 4.40 -20.62
N ASN A 309 27.71 4.62 -20.95
CA ASN A 309 28.79 3.63 -20.90
C ASN A 309 29.09 3.01 -19.52
N SER A 310 28.66 3.62 -18.41
CA SER A 310 28.95 3.13 -17.05
C SER A 310 28.09 1.94 -16.65
N ASP A 311 26.95 1.74 -17.31
CA ASP A 311 25.94 0.78 -16.87
C ASP A 311 25.98 -0.52 -17.67
N VAL A 312 26.77 -0.54 -18.73
CA VAL A 312 26.91 -1.64 -19.69
C VAL A 312 28.24 -2.37 -19.47
N THR A 313 28.21 -3.71 -19.47
CA THR A 313 29.39 -4.57 -19.34
C THR A 313 29.91 -5.04 -20.70
N ASP A 314 31.11 -5.61 -20.75
CA ASP A 314 31.72 -6.12 -21.99
C ASP A 314 30.89 -7.22 -22.65
N GLU A 315 30.10 -7.97 -21.88
CA GLU A 315 29.19 -9.02 -22.35
C GLU A 315 28.06 -8.47 -23.26
N PHE A 316 27.75 -7.18 -23.18
CA PHE A 316 26.80 -6.52 -24.06
C PHE A 316 27.27 -6.49 -25.53
N PHE A 317 28.58 -6.40 -25.75
CA PHE A 317 29.14 -6.22 -27.09
C PHE A 317 29.40 -7.57 -27.74
N LEU A 318 28.50 -7.93 -28.65
CA LEU A 318 28.53 -9.20 -29.38
C LEU A 318 29.54 -9.20 -30.54
N LEU A 319 29.88 -8.01 -31.06
CA LEU A 319 30.88 -7.81 -32.11
C LEU A 319 32.22 -7.39 -31.49
N ASP A 320 33.31 -8.03 -31.93
CA ASP A 320 34.65 -7.79 -31.39
C ASP A 320 35.10 -6.33 -31.59
N GLU A 321 34.74 -5.72 -32.73
CA GLU A 321 35.06 -4.32 -33.01
C GLU A 321 34.36 -3.36 -32.04
N HIS A 322 33.09 -3.63 -31.70
CA HIS A 322 32.35 -2.83 -30.71
C HIS A 322 32.99 -2.95 -29.33
N ARG A 323 33.34 -4.18 -28.93
CA ARG A 323 34.00 -4.47 -27.66
C ARG A 323 35.36 -3.78 -27.57
N ARG A 324 36.19 -3.90 -28.60
CA ARG A 324 37.51 -3.25 -28.70
C ARG A 324 37.39 -1.74 -28.54
N ARG A 325 36.53 -1.08 -29.33
CA ARG A 325 36.33 0.37 -29.25
C ARG A 325 35.81 0.84 -27.89
N PHE A 326 34.99 0.02 -27.23
CA PHE A 326 34.49 0.31 -25.90
C PHE A 326 35.59 0.21 -24.83
N GLN A 327 36.51 -0.75 -24.96
CA GLN A 327 37.61 -0.99 -24.03
C GLN A 327 38.79 -0.01 -24.22
N GLU A 328 39.13 0.34 -25.46
CA GLU A 328 40.32 1.15 -25.79
C GLU A 328 40.16 2.66 -25.50
N ASN A 329 38.92 3.15 -25.39
CA ASN A 329 38.65 4.58 -25.19
C ASN A 329 38.40 4.94 -23.73
N GLU A 330 39.13 5.96 -23.23
CA GLU A 330 38.80 6.59 -21.96
C GLU A 330 37.38 7.16 -22.02
N LYS A 331 36.54 6.74 -21.08
CA LYS A 331 35.16 7.21 -20.87
C LYS A 331 35.19 8.68 -20.41
N LYS A 332 35.57 9.63 -21.27
CA LYS A 332 35.68 11.05 -20.95
C LYS A 332 34.31 11.57 -20.50
N PHE A 333 34.17 11.79 -19.20
CA PHE A 333 33.04 12.40 -18.48
C PHE A 333 31.68 12.20 -19.15
N ALA A 334 30.94 11.16 -18.76
CA ALA A 334 29.50 11.11 -19.00
C ALA A 334 28.88 12.41 -18.44
N ARG A 335 28.48 13.34 -19.32
CA ARG A 335 27.85 14.62 -18.94
C ARG A 335 26.40 14.34 -18.59
N LEU A 336 26.19 13.66 -17.46
CA LEU A 336 24.90 13.13 -17.03
C LEU A 336 23.91 14.23 -16.63
N GLY A 337 24.40 15.34 -16.07
CA GLY A 337 23.58 16.44 -15.56
C GLY A 337 23.21 17.50 -16.61
N TRP A 338 22.01 18.07 -16.46
CA TRP A 338 21.55 19.24 -17.21
C TRP A 338 22.10 20.52 -16.59
N VAL A 339 22.43 21.51 -17.42
CA VAL A 339 22.97 22.80 -16.99
C VAL A 339 21.96 23.90 -17.28
N VAL A 340 21.62 24.69 -16.26
CA VAL A 340 20.73 25.85 -16.39
C VAL A 340 21.39 26.89 -17.29
N GLN A 341 20.66 27.35 -18.30
CA GLN A 341 21.06 28.43 -19.21
C GLN A 341 20.38 29.75 -18.87
N SER A 342 19.07 29.72 -18.63
CA SER A 342 18.30 30.90 -18.22
C SER A 342 17.09 30.51 -17.35
N VAL A 343 16.64 31.47 -16.55
CA VAL A 343 15.35 31.47 -15.86
C VAL A 343 14.68 32.79 -16.20
N GLU A 344 13.55 32.73 -16.90
CA GLU A 344 12.88 33.90 -17.45
C GLU A 344 11.46 34.02 -16.89
N THR A 345 11.05 35.23 -16.52
CA THR A 345 9.65 35.53 -16.20
C THR A 345 8.80 35.40 -17.44
N THR A 346 7.61 34.80 -17.32
CA THR A 346 6.65 34.70 -18.42
C THR A 346 5.30 35.28 -18.01
N ASP A 347 4.45 35.55 -19.00
CA ASP A 347 3.04 35.88 -18.83
C ASP A 347 2.15 34.62 -18.74
N ARG A 348 2.75 33.42 -18.76
CA ARG A 348 2.04 32.14 -18.74
C ARG A 348 1.48 31.88 -17.34
N VAL A 349 0.16 31.75 -17.27
CA VAL A 349 -0.60 31.43 -16.06
C VAL A 349 -1.54 30.27 -16.37
N GLU A 350 -1.34 29.12 -15.71
CA GLU A 350 -2.10 27.91 -16.02
C GLU A 350 -2.20 26.98 -14.82
N GLU A 351 -3.00 25.91 -14.96
CA GLU A 351 -3.08 24.86 -13.96
C GLU A 351 -1.75 24.11 -13.81
N VAL A 352 -1.31 23.94 -12.57
CA VAL A 352 -0.01 23.36 -12.24
C VAL A 352 -0.15 22.10 -11.39
N PHE A 353 0.80 21.17 -11.52
CA PHE A 353 0.74 19.81 -10.99
C PHE A 353 2.02 19.43 -10.27
N CYS A 354 1.95 18.48 -9.33
CA CYS A 354 3.13 17.89 -8.69
C CYS A 354 2.84 16.49 -8.16
N ALA A 355 3.92 15.70 -7.98
CA ALA A 355 3.88 14.43 -7.25
C ALA A 355 3.96 14.69 -5.74
N GLU A 356 3.25 13.91 -4.94
CA GLU A 356 3.47 13.86 -3.49
C GLU A 356 4.38 12.68 -3.17
N VAL A 357 5.64 12.97 -2.87
CA VAL A 357 6.65 11.95 -2.60
C VAL A 357 7.08 12.04 -1.14
N GLU A 358 6.80 10.97 -0.39
CA GLU A 358 7.15 10.85 1.02
C GLU A 358 8.65 10.59 1.21
N ASP A 359 9.20 9.57 0.54
CA ASP A 359 10.62 9.20 0.67
C ASP A 359 11.53 10.10 -0.17
N GLY A 360 12.39 10.88 0.50
CA GLY A 360 13.38 11.75 -0.13
C GLY A 360 12.81 13.00 -0.83
N HIS A 361 11.50 13.23 -0.77
CA HIS A 361 10.82 14.44 -1.26
C HIS A 361 11.22 14.86 -2.68
N ALA A 362 11.37 13.87 -3.56
CA ALA A 362 11.93 14.07 -4.88
C ALA A 362 11.53 12.96 -5.86
N PHE A 363 11.29 13.35 -7.09
CA PHE A 363 11.00 12.45 -8.19
C PHE A 363 11.77 12.84 -9.44
N THR A 364 11.82 11.92 -10.40
CA THR A 364 12.62 12.09 -11.60
C THR A 364 11.75 12.43 -12.80
N LEU A 365 12.02 13.58 -13.42
CA LEU A 365 11.44 13.98 -14.68
C LEU A 365 12.07 13.21 -15.85
N ALA A 366 11.45 13.30 -17.02
CA ALA A 366 12.03 12.79 -18.26
C ALA A 366 13.46 13.33 -18.48
N ASP A 367 14.30 12.50 -19.11
CA ASP A 367 15.73 12.75 -19.32
C ASP A 367 16.57 12.81 -18.03
N ASN A 368 16.06 12.17 -16.97
CA ASN A 368 16.74 11.88 -15.71
C ASN A 368 17.02 13.13 -14.86
N ILE A 369 16.19 14.16 -14.98
CA ILE A 369 16.30 15.36 -14.13
C ILE A 369 15.63 15.06 -12.80
N LEU A 370 16.41 15.11 -11.71
CA LEU A 370 15.85 14.97 -10.37
C LEU A 370 15.28 16.31 -9.90
N THR A 371 14.00 16.31 -9.52
CA THR A 371 13.31 17.48 -9.00
C THR A 371 12.71 17.19 -7.63
N GLY A 372 12.53 18.22 -6.82
CA GLY A 372 11.78 18.10 -5.56
C GLY A 372 10.28 18.06 -5.81
N ASN A 373 9.52 17.43 -4.91
CA ASN A 373 8.10 17.80 -4.77
C ASN A 373 7.99 19.15 -4.06
N CYS A 374 6.87 19.85 -4.24
CA CYS A 374 6.61 21.07 -3.50
C CYS A 374 6.41 20.70 -2.01
N PHE A 375 7.17 21.34 -1.10
CA PHE A 375 7.02 21.08 0.34
C PHE A 375 5.70 21.68 0.84
N GLY A 376 4.88 20.87 1.50
CA GLY A 376 3.70 21.35 2.21
C GLY A 376 2.68 20.27 2.47
N CYS A 377 3.12 19.19 3.13
CA CYS A 377 2.35 18.14 3.79
C CYS A 377 1.12 17.49 3.09
N GLY A 378 0.58 17.96 1.96
CA GLY A 378 -0.64 17.44 1.32
C GLY A 378 -1.94 18.10 1.81
N VAL A 379 -1.88 19.00 2.81
CA VAL A 379 -3.00 19.85 3.27
C VAL A 379 -2.63 21.32 3.11
N GLY A 380 -3.38 22.04 2.27
CA GLY A 380 -3.30 23.48 2.06
C GLY A 380 -4.66 24.16 2.18
N GLY A 381 -4.69 25.39 2.71
CA GLY A 381 -5.91 26.14 2.99
C GLY A 381 -5.65 27.49 3.67
N ASP A 382 -6.69 28.30 3.79
CA ASP A 382 -6.68 29.53 4.60
C ASP A 382 -6.89 29.23 6.10
N VAL A 383 -6.95 30.28 6.93
CA VAL A 383 -7.18 30.19 8.38
C VAL A 383 -8.50 29.45 8.74
N ILE A 384 -9.53 29.51 7.89
CA ILE A 384 -10.81 28.82 8.10
C ILE A 384 -10.62 27.33 7.83
N LYS A 385 -10.03 26.97 6.69
CA LYS A 385 -9.76 25.56 6.38
C LYS A 385 -8.84 24.90 7.41
N PHE A 386 -7.83 25.63 7.91
CA PHE A 386 -6.97 25.16 9.00
C PHE A 386 -7.77 24.75 10.25
N VAL A 387 -8.68 25.63 10.71
CA VAL A 387 -9.48 25.38 11.92
C VAL A 387 -10.54 24.30 11.69
N MET A 388 -11.14 24.24 10.49
CA MET A 388 -12.07 23.17 10.12
C MET A 388 -11.42 21.79 10.26
N GLU A 389 -10.24 21.62 9.68
CA GLU A 389 -9.52 20.33 9.70
C GLU A 389 -8.97 20.01 11.09
N MET A 390 -8.51 21.01 11.84
CA MET A 390 -7.95 20.83 13.18
C MET A 390 -9.02 20.46 14.22
N ASP A 391 -10.18 21.13 14.15
CA ASP A 391 -11.24 21.03 15.17
C ASP A 391 -12.46 20.22 14.70
N GLY A 392 -12.47 19.70 13.47
CA GLY A 392 -13.55 18.91 12.90
C GLY A 392 -14.87 19.68 12.70
N LEU A 393 -14.77 20.99 12.48
CA LEU A 393 -15.92 21.89 12.37
C LEU A 393 -16.37 22.08 10.91
N SER A 394 -17.66 22.35 10.70
CA SER A 394 -18.16 22.79 9.40
C SER A 394 -17.69 24.22 9.06
N PHE A 395 -17.80 24.61 7.80
CA PHE A 395 -17.39 25.93 7.32
C PHE A 395 -18.07 27.06 8.08
N THR A 396 -19.40 26.99 8.28
CA THR A 396 -20.18 28.00 8.98
C THR A 396 -19.77 28.11 10.45
N GLU A 397 -19.66 26.98 11.16
CA GLU A 397 -19.24 26.94 12.57
C GLU A 397 -17.83 27.51 12.76
N THR A 398 -16.95 27.28 11.77
CA THR A 398 -15.59 27.80 11.80
C THR A 398 -15.54 29.31 11.58
N VAL A 399 -16.33 29.84 10.64
CA VAL A 399 -16.46 31.28 10.41
C VAL A 399 -17.05 31.97 11.64
N GLU A 400 -18.09 31.41 12.25
CA GLU A 400 -18.70 31.95 13.48
C GLU A 400 -17.71 31.98 14.64
N ARG A 401 -16.97 30.90 14.87
CA ARG A 401 -15.95 30.81 15.92
C ARG A 401 -14.81 31.81 15.72
N LEU A 402 -14.33 31.95 14.48
CA LEU A 402 -13.29 32.92 14.16
C LEU A 402 -13.80 34.35 14.30
N ALA A 403 -15.03 34.63 13.86
CA ALA A 403 -15.67 35.93 13.98
C ALA A 403 -15.84 36.38 15.43
N GLU A 404 -16.25 35.47 16.32
CA GLU A 404 -16.33 35.72 17.77
C GLU A 404 -14.94 36.04 18.35
N LYS A 405 -13.92 35.25 17.98
CA LYS A 405 -12.53 35.45 18.44
C LYS A 405 -11.93 36.80 18.03
N VAL A 406 -12.31 37.33 16.86
CA VAL A 406 -11.78 38.60 16.32
C VAL A 406 -12.76 39.77 16.41
N GLY A 407 -13.91 39.58 17.06
CA GLY A 407 -14.93 40.62 17.28
C GLY A 407 -15.59 41.14 16.01
N VAL A 408 -15.82 40.29 14.99
CA VAL A 408 -16.53 40.67 13.75
C VAL A 408 -18.00 40.26 13.85
N PRO A 409 -18.96 41.19 13.77
CA PRO A 409 -20.38 40.84 13.72
C PRO A 409 -20.74 40.31 12.32
N LEU A 410 -21.37 39.13 12.25
CA LEU A 410 -21.77 38.48 11.00
C LEU A 410 -23.19 38.86 10.58
N ARG A 411 -23.37 39.22 9.30
CA ARG A 411 -24.66 39.53 8.64
C ARG A 411 -24.97 38.47 7.57
N TYR A 412 -26.24 38.32 7.23
CA TYR A 412 -26.74 37.23 6.38
C TYR A 412 -27.64 37.77 5.25
N GLU A 413 -27.62 37.14 4.07
CA GLU A 413 -28.27 37.67 2.86
C GLU A 413 -29.78 37.36 2.75
N ASP A 414 -30.24 36.22 3.25
CA ASP A 414 -31.62 35.72 3.01
C ASP A 414 -32.52 35.68 4.27
N GLY A 415 -32.40 36.67 5.15
CA GLY A 415 -33.21 36.80 6.37
C GLY A 415 -32.36 36.99 7.62
N PRO A 416 -32.95 37.02 8.83
CA PRO A 416 -32.16 36.98 10.05
C PRO A 416 -31.21 35.78 9.94
N GLY A 417 -29.93 35.99 10.24
CA GLY A 417 -28.91 34.94 10.29
C GLY A 417 -29.44 33.71 11.00
N PRO A 418 -28.90 32.51 10.68
CA PRO A 418 -29.52 31.23 10.98
C PRO A 418 -30.22 31.36 12.31
N ALA A 419 -31.56 31.35 12.27
CA ALA A 419 -32.32 31.18 13.49
C ALA A 419 -31.59 30.06 14.24
N ARG A 420 -31.15 30.36 15.47
CA ARG A 420 -30.38 29.50 16.38
C ARG A 420 -31.04 28.12 16.50
N ASN A 421 -30.93 27.29 15.45
CA ASN A 421 -31.69 26.08 15.18
C ASN A 421 -30.85 25.10 14.34
N SER A 422 -29.55 25.00 14.64
CA SER A 422 -28.98 23.66 14.84
C SER A 422 -29.31 23.35 16.29
N GLY A 423 -30.43 22.66 16.52
CA GLY A 423 -31.11 22.53 17.82
C GLY A 423 -30.32 21.73 18.86
N GLY A 424 -29.16 22.24 19.25
CA GLY A 424 -28.24 21.64 20.21
C GLY A 424 -27.44 22.71 20.97
N PRO A 425 -27.21 22.51 22.28
CA PRO A 425 -26.28 23.27 23.10
C PRO A 425 -24.85 23.39 22.54
N GLN A 426 -24.21 24.54 22.72
CA GLN A 426 -22.82 24.78 22.27
C GLN A 426 -21.79 23.99 23.11
N ARG A 427 -20.72 23.50 22.45
CA ARG A 427 -19.63 22.71 23.06
C ARG A 427 -19.08 23.31 24.38
N PRO A 428 -18.72 24.60 24.47
CA PRO A 428 -18.16 25.16 25.70
C PRO A 428 -19.11 25.06 26.90
N ARG A 429 -20.41 25.23 26.66
CA ARG A 429 -21.44 25.14 27.71
C ARG A 429 -21.58 23.71 28.23
N LEU A 430 -21.51 22.72 27.33
CA LEU A 430 -21.55 21.31 27.70
C LEU A 430 -20.33 20.89 28.54
N VAL A 431 -19.13 21.38 28.18
CA VAL A 431 -17.90 21.14 28.95
C VAL A 431 -17.97 21.80 30.33
N GLU A 432 -18.47 23.04 30.41
CA GLU A 432 -18.68 23.74 31.68
C GLU A 432 -19.62 22.97 32.62
N ALA A 433 -20.74 22.46 32.09
CA ALA A 433 -21.67 21.63 32.86
C ALA A 433 -20.98 20.38 33.43
N HIS A 434 -20.15 19.71 32.64
CA HIS A 434 -19.40 18.53 33.07
C HIS A 434 -18.33 18.86 34.12
N LYS A 435 -17.65 20.00 33.99
CA LYS A 435 -16.69 20.47 35.00
C LYS A 435 -17.36 20.68 36.36
N LEU A 436 -18.53 21.33 36.37
CA LEU A 436 -19.30 21.56 37.59
C LEU A 436 -19.89 20.26 38.15
N ALA A 437 -20.40 19.37 37.28
CA ALA A 437 -20.85 18.05 37.69
C ALA A 437 -19.73 17.21 38.33
N ALA A 438 -18.51 17.27 37.79
CA ALA A 438 -17.36 16.56 38.36
C ALA A 438 -17.02 17.07 39.76
N ALA A 439 -17.01 18.39 39.96
CA ALA A 439 -16.80 19.00 41.29
C ALA A 439 -17.91 18.58 42.27
N TYR A 440 -19.18 18.65 41.83
CA TYR A 440 -20.33 18.24 42.62
C TYR A 440 -20.26 16.76 43.06
N TYR A 441 -19.90 15.86 42.15
CA TYR A 441 -19.72 14.44 42.49
C TYR A 441 -18.53 14.21 43.42
N ALA A 442 -17.41 14.90 43.21
CA ALA A 442 -16.24 14.80 44.08
C ALA A 442 -16.56 15.23 45.52
N GLU A 443 -17.27 16.35 45.70
CA GLU A 443 -17.74 16.82 47.02
C GLU A 443 -18.66 15.79 47.68
N ASN A 444 -19.57 15.19 46.91
CA ASN A 444 -20.50 14.18 47.43
C ASN A 444 -19.81 12.90 47.92
N LEU A 445 -18.58 12.61 47.50
CA LEU A 445 -17.84 11.44 47.99
C LEU A 445 -17.55 11.53 49.50
N ALA A 446 -17.57 12.73 50.10
CA ALA A 446 -17.39 12.93 51.54
C ALA A 446 -18.68 12.76 52.36
N THR A 447 -19.84 12.67 51.72
CA THR A 447 -21.15 12.59 52.41
C THR A 447 -21.36 11.24 53.10
N PRO A 448 -22.25 11.15 54.10
CA PRO A 448 -22.62 9.88 54.72
C PRO A 448 -23.12 8.83 53.72
N ASP A 449 -23.90 9.25 52.71
CA ASP A 449 -24.48 8.36 51.69
C ASP A 449 -23.43 7.69 50.80
N ALA A 450 -22.22 8.26 50.71
CA ALA A 450 -21.10 7.72 49.96
C ALA A 450 -20.24 6.71 50.75
N MET A 451 -20.69 6.25 51.93
CA MET A 451 -19.92 5.32 52.77
C MET A 451 -19.51 4.04 52.01
N GLU A 452 -20.43 3.40 51.29
CA GLU A 452 -20.13 2.19 50.50
C GLU A 452 -19.14 2.48 49.36
N ALA A 453 -19.21 3.67 48.76
CA ALA A 453 -18.28 4.11 47.72
C ALA A 453 -16.85 4.23 48.26
N ARG A 454 -16.69 4.85 49.43
CA ARG A 454 -15.38 4.95 50.11
C ARG A 454 -14.87 3.58 50.58
N GLN A 455 -15.75 2.73 51.09
CA GLN A 455 -15.38 1.37 51.49
C GLN A 455 -14.92 0.54 50.29
N PHE A 456 -15.58 0.67 49.13
CA PHE A 456 -15.16 0.03 47.90
C PHE A 456 -13.75 0.47 47.47
N LEU A 457 -13.49 1.79 47.44
CA LEU A 457 -12.16 2.33 47.12
C LEU A 457 -11.09 1.83 48.09
N SER A 458 -11.37 1.89 49.40
CA SER A 458 -10.45 1.44 50.44
C SER A 458 -10.15 -0.06 50.35
N THR A 459 -11.15 -0.88 50.05
CA THR A 459 -10.97 -2.33 49.85
C THR A 459 -10.10 -2.62 48.62
N ARG A 460 -10.14 -1.73 47.63
CA ARG A 460 -9.28 -1.78 46.43
C ARG A 460 -7.96 -1.00 46.59
N GLY A 461 -7.63 -0.57 47.81
CA GLY A 461 -6.34 0.05 48.14
C GLY A 461 -6.18 1.48 47.63
N PHE A 462 -7.29 2.18 47.35
CA PHE A 462 -7.29 3.58 46.99
C PHE A 462 -7.70 4.42 48.19
N ASP A 463 -6.78 5.29 48.63
CA ASP A 463 -7.01 6.22 49.72
C ASP A 463 -7.69 7.51 49.23
N LYS A 464 -7.82 8.47 50.14
CA LYS A 464 -8.44 9.77 49.85
C LYS A 464 -7.63 10.55 48.80
N ASP A 465 -6.31 10.56 48.91
CA ASP A 465 -5.44 11.31 48.02
C ASP A 465 -5.50 10.75 46.59
N ALA A 466 -5.56 9.42 46.44
CA ALA A 466 -5.84 8.78 45.16
C ALA A 466 -7.22 9.19 44.62
N ALA A 467 -8.27 9.14 45.43
CA ALA A 467 -9.61 9.55 44.99
C ALA A 467 -9.64 11.01 44.51
N GLU A 468 -8.97 11.92 45.21
CA GLU A 468 -8.84 13.33 44.81
C GLU A 468 -8.02 13.49 43.51
N HIS A 469 -6.88 12.79 43.39
CA HIS A 469 -6.00 12.85 42.23
C HIS A 469 -6.72 12.48 40.92
N PHE A 470 -7.53 11.42 40.95
CA PHE A 470 -8.30 10.96 39.78
C PHE A 470 -9.68 11.62 39.67
N GLY A 471 -10.04 12.51 40.60
CA GLY A 471 -11.32 13.21 40.63
C GLY A 471 -12.51 12.29 40.87
N VAL A 472 -12.32 11.18 41.57
CA VAL A 472 -13.37 10.20 41.88
C VAL A 472 -14.45 10.87 42.71
N GLY A 473 -15.71 10.59 42.39
CA GLY A 473 -16.87 11.19 43.03
C GLY A 473 -17.98 10.20 43.34
N PHE A 474 -19.08 10.67 43.92
CA PHE A 474 -20.27 9.88 44.18
C PHE A 474 -21.51 10.57 43.65
N SER A 475 -22.35 9.84 42.91
CA SER A 475 -23.66 10.33 42.47
C SER A 475 -24.72 10.02 43.53
N PRO A 476 -25.48 11.01 44.01
CA PRO A 476 -26.56 10.82 44.98
C PRO A 476 -27.64 9.83 44.52
N ARG A 477 -28.44 9.31 45.46
CA ARG A 477 -29.45 8.28 45.19
C ARG A 477 -30.82 8.84 44.74
N GLY A 478 -31.15 10.09 45.09
CA GLY A 478 -32.48 10.66 44.83
C GLY A 478 -32.80 10.85 43.35
N GLY A 479 -31.77 10.98 42.51
CA GLY A 479 -31.87 10.99 41.05
C GLY A 479 -32.37 12.30 40.43
N GLU A 480 -32.29 13.42 41.13
CA GLU A 480 -32.61 14.76 40.63
C GLU A 480 -31.67 15.86 41.17
N GLU A 481 -30.78 15.51 42.09
CA GLU A 481 -29.96 16.45 42.85
C GLU A 481 -28.94 17.18 41.96
N LEU A 482 -28.27 16.48 41.04
CA LEU A 482 -27.36 17.13 40.09
C LEU A 482 -28.14 18.04 39.14
N THR A 483 -29.26 17.56 38.59
CA THR A 483 -30.10 18.35 37.68
C THR A 483 -30.57 19.64 38.36
N LYS A 484 -31.04 19.56 39.62
CA LYS A 484 -31.42 20.74 40.41
C LYS A 484 -30.24 21.68 40.65
N HIS A 485 -29.08 21.12 40.99
CA HIS A 485 -27.85 21.89 41.22
C HIS A 485 -27.43 22.66 39.96
N LEU A 486 -27.36 22.01 38.79
CA LEU A 486 -26.98 22.67 37.53
C LEU A 486 -28.04 23.66 37.04
N ARG A 487 -29.34 23.37 37.21
CA ARG A 487 -30.40 24.35 36.93
C ARG A 487 -30.26 25.62 37.77
N ALA A 488 -29.94 25.49 39.06
CA ALA A 488 -29.69 26.63 39.93
C ALA A 488 -28.48 27.47 39.47
N LEU A 489 -27.54 26.86 38.75
CA LEU A 489 -26.39 27.52 38.11
C LEU A 489 -26.69 28.03 36.68
N GLY A 490 -27.96 27.98 36.25
CA GLY A 490 -28.42 28.56 34.99
C GLY A 490 -28.25 27.67 33.76
N PHE A 491 -28.06 26.36 33.92
CA PHE A 491 -28.09 25.42 32.80
C PHE A 491 -29.52 25.08 32.40
N LYS A 492 -29.77 25.04 31.10
CA LYS A 492 -31.10 24.71 30.54
C LYS A 492 -31.29 23.20 30.42
N ASP A 493 -32.54 22.78 30.38
CA ASP A 493 -32.91 21.36 30.31
C ASP A 493 -32.35 20.66 29.06
N ASP A 494 -32.38 21.31 27.90
CA ASP A 494 -31.80 20.81 26.66
C ASP A 494 -30.26 20.68 26.74
N GLU A 495 -29.60 21.59 27.45
CA GLU A 495 -28.17 21.54 27.78
C GLU A 495 -27.85 20.26 28.58
N LEU A 496 -28.61 20.01 29.63
CA LEU A 496 -28.39 18.86 30.51
C LEU A 496 -28.71 17.53 29.83
N VAL A 497 -29.77 17.46 29.02
CA VAL A 497 -30.12 16.25 28.26
C VAL A 497 -29.10 15.97 27.16
N THR A 498 -28.72 16.98 26.36
CA THR A 498 -27.73 16.80 25.28
C THR A 498 -26.34 16.46 25.81
N SER A 499 -25.98 17.00 26.98
CA SER A 499 -24.73 16.66 27.68
C SER A 499 -24.70 15.21 28.16
N GLY A 500 -25.85 14.53 28.27
CA GLY A 500 -25.96 13.19 28.83
C GLY A 500 -25.88 13.13 30.36
N LEU A 501 -25.86 14.27 31.06
CA LEU A 501 -25.89 14.35 32.53
C LEU A 501 -27.30 14.06 33.08
N ALA A 502 -28.33 14.49 32.34
CA ALA A 502 -29.73 14.22 32.67
C ALA A 502 -30.39 13.37 31.58
N GLY A 503 -31.34 12.53 31.98
CA GLY A 503 -32.34 11.95 31.09
C GLY A 503 -33.67 12.68 31.23
N ASP A 504 -34.51 12.58 30.22
CA ASP A 504 -35.87 13.12 30.25
C ASP A 504 -36.91 11.99 30.24
N ASN A 505 -38.02 12.17 30.94
CA ASN A 505 -39.17 11.28 30.92
C ASN A 505 -40.48 12.06 31.15
N ASN A 506 -41.63 11.41 31.03
CA ASN A 506 -42.95 12.06 31.19
C ASN A 506 -43.20 12.75 32.55
N ARG A 507 -42.35 12.52 33.56
CA ARG A 507 -42.40 13.14 34.90
C ARG A 507 -41.34 14.24 35.10
N GLY A 508 -40.50 14.50 34.09
CA GLY A 508 -39.46 15.53 34.09
C GLY A 508 -38.03 14.97 34.01
N LEU A 509 -37.06 15.88 34.04
CA LEU A 509 -35.64 15.56 34.00
C LEU A 509 -35.20 14.81 35.26
N TYR A 510 -34.25 13.91 35.06
CA TYR A 510 -33.66 13.12 36.13
C TYR A 510 -32.18 12.88 35.88
N ASP A 511 -31.42 12.67 36.95
CA ASP A 511 -29.99 12.39 36.89
C ASP A 511 -29.75 11.03 36.25
N ARG A 512 -28.87 11.00 35.24
CA ARG A 512 -28.53 9.78 34.50
C ARG A 512 -27.80 8.76 35.38
N PHE A 513 -26.98 9.26 36.30
CA PHE A 513 -26.20 8.47 37.26
C PHE A 513 -26.82 8.64 38.65
N ARG A 514 -27.00 7.52 39.37
CA ARG A 514 -27.66 7.51 40.67
C ARG A 514 -27.07 6.46 41.58
N GLY A 515 -26.63 6.85 42.78
CA GLY A 515 -26.06 5.93 43.76
C GLY A 515 -24.81 5.20 43.28
N ARG A 516 -24.00 5.82 42.41
CA ARG A 516 -22.83 5.18 41.80
C ARG A 516 -21.54 5.92 42.12
N LEU A 517 -20.47 5.15 42.20
CA LEU A 517 -19.11 5.66 42.25
C LEU A 517 -18.72 6.18 40.85
N MET A 518 -18.22 7.41 40.78
CA MET A 518 -18.07 8.19 39.55
C MET A 518 -16.60 8.43 39.23
N TRP A 519 -16.21 8.24 37.97
CA TRP A 519 -14.93 8.64 37.40
C TRP A 519 -15.16 9.68 36.31
N PRO A 520 -14.58 10.89 36.42
CA PRO A 520 -14.64 11.88 35.35
C PRO A 520 -13.75 11.40 34.20
N ILE A 521 -14.31 11.38 33.00
CA ILE A 521 -13.58 11.05 31.78
C ILE A 521 -13.17 12.36 31.13
N ARG A 522 -11.86 12.53 30.94
CA ARG A 522 -11.26 13.76 30.40
C ARG A 522 -10.71 13.54 29.00
N ASP A 523 -10.75 14.57 28.18
CA ASP A 523 -10.03 14.57 26.91
C ASP A 523 -8.53 14.87 27.12
N ALA A 524 -7.74 14.84 26.04
CA ALA A 524 -6.28 15.06 26.11
C ALA A 524 -5.88 16.51 26.51
N SER A 525 -6.84 17.44 26.56
CA SER A 525 -6.66 18.80 27.06
C SER A 525 -6.97 18.90 28.56
N GLY A 526 -7.59 17.87 29.15
CA GLY A 526 -7.96 17.79 30.56
C GLY A 526 -9.42 18.18 30.85
N ASP A 527 -10.19 18.55 29.81
CA ASP A 527 -11.60 18.92 29.95
C ASP A 527 -12.45 17.69 30.24
N VAL A 528 -13.37 17.79 31.20
CA VAL A 528 -14.30 16.69 31.51
C VAL A 528 -15.36 16.64 30.43
N VAL A 529 -15.41 15.50 29.72
CA VAL A 529 -16.31 15.30 28.58
C VAL A 529 -17.38 14.25 28.84
N GLY A 530 -17.20 13.43 29.88
CA GLY A 530 -18.16 12.39 30.27
C GLY A 530 -17.80 11.77 31.62
N PHE A 531 -18.53 10.71 31.98
CA PHE A 531 -18.34 9.99 33.24
C PHE A 531 -18.46 8.49 33.05
N GLY A 532 -17.66 7.74 33.80
CA GLY A 532 -17.85 6.32 34.06
C GLY A 532 -18.42 6.13 35.46
N ALA A 533 -19.41 5.25 35.61
CA ALA A 533 -20.16 5.08 36.85
C ALA A 533 -20.29 3.60 37.24
N ARG A 534 -19.70 3.22 38.37
CA ARG A 534 -19.73 1.84 38.88
C ARG A 534 -20.87 1.66 39.88
N ARG A 535 -21.60 0.55 39.73
CA ARG A 535 -22.58 0.09 40.70
C ARG A 535 -21.89 -0.30 42.01
N ILE A 536 -22.43 0.15 43.14
CA ILE A 536 -21.95 -0.20 44.49
C ILE A 536 -23.06 -0.77 45.36
N PHE A 537 -24.32 -0.34 45.16
CA PHE A 537 -25.48 -0.89 45.87
C PHE A 537 -26.14 -2.04 45.11
N GLU A 538 -26.61 -3.05 45.85
CA GLU A 538 -27.36 -4.17 45.29
C GLU A 538 -28.77 -3.79 44.80
N ASP A 539 -29.37 -2.76 45.38
CA ASP A 539 -30.71 -2.29 45.01
C ASP A 539 -30.71 -1.27 43.84
N ASP A 540 -29.57 -1.09 43.16
CA ASP A 540 -29.46 -0.23 41.98
C ASP A 540 -30.36 -0.73 40.84
N ARG A 541 -31.19 0.16 40.31
CA ARG A 541 -32.13 -0.10 39.22
C ARG A 541 -31.45 -0.60 37.94
N ILE A 542 -30.22 -0.18 37.67
CA ILE A 542 -29.46 -0.59 36.48
C ILE A 542 -28.53 -1.73 36.88
N ALA A 543 -28.80 -2.94 36.40
CA ALA A 543 -28.02 -4.12 36.77
C ALA A 543 -26.55 -4.08 36.31
N ALA A 544 -26.23 -3.26 35.29
CA ALA A 544 -24.90 -3.17 34.69
C ALA A 544 -23.83 -2.73 35.71
N LYS A 545 -22.70 -3.46 35.75
CA LYS A 545 -21.54 -3.20 36.61
C LYS A 545 -20.98 -1.80 36.42
N TYR A 546 -20.85 -1.36 35.16
CA TYR A 546 -20.45 -0.02 34.77
C TYR A 546 -21.47 0.62 33.82
N LEU A 547 -21.64 1.93 33.94
CA LEU A 547 -22.45 2.77 33.07
C LEU A 547 -21.61 3.98 32.66
N ASN A 548 -21.50 4.26 31.36
CA ASN A 548 -20.80 5.45 30.88
C ASN A 548 -21.80 6.46 30.32
N THR A 549 -21.38 7.73 30.20
CA THR A 549 -22.12 8.74 29.43
C THR A 549 -22.46 8.19 28.04
N SER A 550 -23.69 8.43 27.58
CA SER A 550 -24.11 8.10 26.22
C SER A 550 -23.32 8.92 25.18
N GLU A 551 -23.43 8.60 23.90
CA GLU A 551 -22.86 9.43 22.83
C GLU A 551 -23.39 10.86 22.88
N THR A 552 -22.51 11.86 22.88
CA THR A 552 -22.86 13.30 22.88
C THR A 552 -21.96 14.09 21.91
N PRO A 553 -22.19 15.40 21.72
CA PRO A 553 -21.28 16.25 20.95
C PRO A 553 -19.87 16.38 21.55
N ILE A 554 -19.70 16.12 22.85
CA ILE A 554 -18.41 16.21 23.54
C ILE A 554 -17.81 14.84 23.90
N TYR A 555 -18.63 13.79 23.94
CA TYR A 555 -18.23 12.44 24.31
C TYR A 555 -18.45 11.45 23.16
N LYS A 556 -17.34 10.89 22.66
CA LYS A 556 -17.31 9.83 21.64
C LYS A 556 -16.60 8.61 22.21
N LYS A 557 -17.34 7.53 22.45
CA LYS A 557 -16.80 6.34 23.11
C LYS A 557 -15.68 5.67 22.31
N SER A 558 -15.65 5.85 20.98
CA SER A 558 -14.59 5.30 20.12
C SER A 558 -13.27 6.08 20.16
N HIS A 559 -13.26 7.31 20.70
CA HIS A 559 -12.08 8.18 20.70
C HIS A 559 -11.50 8.40 22.10
N VAL A 560 -12.34 8.34 23.13
CA VAL A 560 -11.94 8.75 24.48
C VAL A 560 -11.29 7.60 25.25
N LEU A 561 -10.12 7.88 25.82
CA LEU A 561 -9.37 6.97 26.69
C LEU A 561 -9.28 7.56 28.10
N TYR A 562 -9.68 6.79 29.10
CA TYR A 562 -9.55 7.21 30.49
C TYR A 562 -8.09 7.28 30.91
N GLY A 563 -7.71 8.34 31.64
CA GLY A 563 -6.34 8.59 32.09
C GLY A 563 -5.44 9.23 31.04
N ILE A 564 -5.93 9.54 29.84
CA ILE A 564 -5.13 10.11 28.75
C ILE A 564 -4.57 11.50 29.09
N ASP A 565 -5.31 12.29 29.87
CA ASP A 565 -4.91 13.60 30.36
C ASP A 565 -3.69 13.52 31.29
N LEU A 566 -3.65 12.47 32.13
CA LEU A 566 -2.54 12.18 33.03
C LEU A 566 -1.36 11.56 32.28
N ALA A 567 -1.65 10.63 31.38
CA ALA A 567 -0.65 9.80 30.72
C ALA A 567 0.03 10.50 29.54
N ARG A 568 -0.63 11.46 28.87
CA ARG A 568 -0.14 12.11 27.64
C ARG A 568 1.32 12.55 27.71
N ARG A 569 1.74 13.20 28.79
CA ARG A 569 3.11 13.72 28.93
C ARG A 569 4.13 12.60 29.09
N GLU A 570 3.80 11.58 29.88
CA GLU A 570 4.71 10.44 30.10
C GLU A 570 4.75 9.53 28.87
N ILE A 571 3.61 9.30 28.19
CA ILE A 571 3.56 8.57 26.91
C ILE A 571 4.48 9.24 25.88
N ALA A 572 4.39 10.57 25.75
CA ALA A 572 5.25 11.32 24.84
C ALA A 572 6.74 11.30 25.23
N LYS A 573 7.03 11.21 26.54
CA LYS A 573 8.40 11.24 27.06
C LYS A 573 9.09 9.88 27.00
N SER A 574 8.36 8.80 27.30
CA SER A 574 8.91 7.44 27.32
C SER A 574 8.63 6.66 26.04
N SER A 575 7.87 7.23 25.10
CA SER A 575 7.35 6.56 23.90
C SER A 575 6.72 5.21 24.26
N GLN A 576 5.94 5.15 25.33
CA GLN A 576 5.28 3.93 25.76
C GLN A 576 3.85 4.23 26.19
N ALA A 577 2.89 3.41 25.77
CA ALA A 577 1.50 3.45 26.23
C ALA A 577 1.09 2.08 26.75
N VAL A 578 0.48 2.04 27.93
CA VAL A 578 -0.01 0.80 28.54
C VAL A 578 -1.54 0.80 28.49
N ILE A 579 -2.13 -0.14 27.79
CA ILE A 579 -3.58 -0.26 27.63
C ILE A 579 -4.08 -1.28 28.64
N VAL A 580 -4.93 -0.84 29.57
CA VAL A 580 -5.55 -1.65 30.62
C VAL A 580 -7.08 -1.67 30.47
N GLU A 581 -7.77 -2.56 31.18
CA GLU A 581 -9.20 -2.81 30.96
C GLU A 581 -10.13 -1.79 31.61
N GLY A 582 -9.83 -1.36 32.84
CA GLY A 582 -10.75 -0.58 33.66
C GLY A 582 -10.17 0.67 34.30
N TYR A 583 -11.08 1.48 34.85
CA TYR A 583 -10.74 2.72 35.56
C TYR A 583 -9.81 2.48 36.76
N THR A 584 -10.09 1.42 37.53
CA THR A 584 -9.28 1.03 38.71
C THR A 584 -7.89 0.55 38.31
N ASP A 585 -7.73 -0.06 37.15
CA ASP A 585 -6.44 -0.55 36.67
C ASP A 585 -5.55 0.61 36.24
N VAL A 586 -6.13 1.64 35.60
CA VAL A 586 -5.42 2.89 35.33
C VAL A 586 -4.97 3.52 36.64
N MET A 587 -5.84 3.62 37.64
CA MET A 587 -5.47 4.17 38.94
C MET A 587 -4.33 3.38 39.59
N ALA A 588 -4.43 2.04 39.62
CA ALA A 588 -3.44 1.16 40.19
C ALA A 588 -2.08 1.28 39.47
N CYS A 589 -2.08 1.28 38.14
CA CYS A 589 -0.88 1.48 37.33
C CYS A 589 -0.20 2.83 37.61
N HIS A 590 -0.97 3.93 37.61
CA HIS A 590 -0.41 5.27 37.86
C HIS A 590 0.18 5.39 39.27
N LEU A 591 -0.50 4.85 40.29
CA LEU A 591 0.02 4.81 41.67
C LEU A 591 1.28 3.95 41.78
N ALA A 592 1.33 2.83 41.05
CA ALA A 592 2.50 1.95 41.00
C ALA A 592 3.67 2.53 40.16
N GLY A 593 3.51 3.70 39.53
CA GLY A 593 4.53 4.38 38.73
C GLY A 593 4.47 4.09 37.22
N VAL A 594 3.53 3.26 36.76
CA VAL A 594 3.20 3.05 35.34
C VAL A 594 2.28 4.17 34.87
N LYS A 595 2.83 5.38 34.75
CA LYS A 595 2.09 6.62 34.42
C LYS A 595 1.65 6.73 32.97
N THR A 596 1.97 5.74 32.16
CA THR A 596 1.60 5.62 30.75
C THR A 596 0.31 4.83 30.53
N ALA A 597 -0.34 4.40 31.62
CA ALA A 597 -1.54 3.59 31.58
C ALA A 597 -2.80 4.37 31.21
N VAL A 598 -3.62 3.79 30.32
CA VAL A 598 -4.91 4.30 29.86
C VAL A 598 -5.89 3.15 29.65
N ALA A 599 -7.20 3.41 29.71
CA ALA A 599 -8.23 2.40 29.50
C ALA A 599 -9.32 2.88 28.52
N THR A 600 -9.98 1.93 27.85
CA THR A 600 -11.18 2.23 27.06
C THR A 600 -12.38 2.41 27.96
N CYS A 601 -13.31 3.28 27.56
CA CYS A 601 -14.49 3.57 28.37
C CYS A 601 -15.63 2.59 28.05
N GLY A 602 -15.49 1.32 28.45
CA GLY A 602 -16.51 0.28 28.32
C GLY A 602 -16.77 -0.21 26.89
N THR A 603 -15.77 -0.11 26.01
CA THR A 603 -15.78 -0.59 24.62
C THR A 603 -14.48 -1.36 24.34
N ALA A 604 -14.46 -2.18 23.29
CA ALA A 604 -13.21 -2.73 22.80
C ALA A 604 -12.28 -1.63 22.30
N PHE A 605 -10.97 -1.84 22.46
CA PHE A 605 -9.95 -0.99 21.83
C PHE A 605 -10.06 -1.11 20.30
N GLY A 606 -9.87 0.00 19.58
CA GLY A 606 -10.18 0.07 18.15
C GLY A 606 -9.33 1.10 17.41
N ASP A 607 -9.59 1.29 16.12
CA ASP A 607 -8.76 2.12 15.23
C ASP A 607 -8.69 3.60 15.64
N ASP A 608 -9.83 4.17 16.05
CA ASP A 608 -9.90 5.57 16.51
C ASP A 608 -9.03 5.77 17.76
N HIS A 609 -9.08 4.85 18.74
CA HIS A 609 -8.19 4.86 19.91
C HIS A 609 -6.71 4.72 19.51
N SER A 610 -6.44 3.85 18.54
CA SER A 610 -5.09 3.63 18.01
C SER A 610 -4.49 4.92 17.44
N ARG A 611 -5.30 5.68 16.69
CA ARG A 611 -4.90 7.00 16.16
C ARG A 611 -4.60 7.99 17.28
N VAL A 612 -5.38 8.00 18.36
CA VAL A 612 -5.12 8.86 19.52
C VAL A 612 -3.77 8.51 20.18
N ILE A 613 -3.51 7.23 20.43
CA ILE A 613 -2.25 6.78 21.06
C ILE A 613 -1.04 7.05 20.17
N ARG A 614 -1.15 6.84 18.85
CA ARG A 614 -0.06 7.18 17.91
C ARG A 614 0.34 8.64 17.96
N ARG A 615 -0.64 9.54 17.95
CA ARG A 615 -0.39 10.99 18.06
C ARG A 615 0.42 11.34 19.30
N LEU A 616 0.33 10.55 20.37
CA LEU A 616 1.04 10.78 21.62
C LEU A 616 2.43 10.11 21.68
N LEU A 617 2.68 9.03 20.93
CA LEU A 617 3.91 8.24 21.04
C LEU A 617 5.14 8.82 20.32
N MET A 618 4.98 9.88 19.50
CA MET A 618 6.02 10.55 18.71
C MET A 618 6.81 9.58 17.78
N ASP A 619 6.41 9.47 16.51
CA ASP A 619 7.13 8.66 15.52
C ASP A 619 8.40 9.39 15.01
N HIS A 620 9.49 9.27 15.77
CA HIS A 620 10.83 9.58 15.28
C HIS A 620 11.31 8.56 14.21
N ASP A 621 12.36 8.92 13.46
CA ASP A 621 12.90 8.25 12.24
C ASP A 621 13.31 6.77 12.41
N ASP A 622 13.32 6.26 13.63
CA ASP A 622 13.47 4.84 13.95
C ASP A 622 12.34 4.48 14.92
N PHE A 623 11.31 3.77 14.44
CA PHE A 623 10.21 3.29 15.27
C PHE A 623 10.79 2.61 16.54
N ARG A 624 10.52 3.16 17.73
CA ARG A 624 10.90 2.62 19.06
C ARG A 624 9.81 2.77 20.13
N GLY A 625 8.60 3.21 19.76
CA GLY A 625 7.48 3.38 20.69
C GLY A 625 6.72 2.08 20.97
N GLU A 626 6.39 1.82 22.23
CA GLU A 626 5.77 0.55 22.65
C GLU A 626 4.32 0.73 23.06
N VAL A 627 3.41 -0.01 22.42
CA VAL A 627 2.03 -0.16 22.90
C VAL A 627 1.92 -1.50 23.61
N ILE A 628 1.61 -1.48 24.91
CA ILE A 628 1.59 -2.67 25.76
C ILE A 628 0.16 -2.91 26.18
N PHE A 629 -0.45 -3.99 25.71
CA PHE A 629 -1.75 -4.42 26.19
C PHE A 629 -1.59 -5.29 27.44
N THR A 630 -2.24 -4.92 28.53
CA THR A 630 -2.40 -5.82 29.68
C THR A 630 -3.71 -6.55 29.55
N PHE A 631 -3.69 -7.86 29.64
CA PHE A 631 -4.91 -8.67 29.66
C PHE A 631 -4.95 -9.52 30.91
N ASP A 632 -6.16 -9.76 31.39
CA ASP A 632 -6.42 -10.80 32.37
C ASP A 632 -6.00 -12.15 31.74
N GLY A 633 -5.39 -13.04 32.52
CA GLY A 633 -4.81 -14.31 32.04
C GLY A 633 -5.83 -15.35 31.55
N ASP A 634 -7.07 -14.93 31.27
CA ASP A 634 -8.20 -15.78 30.92
C ASP A 634 -8.45 -15.87 29.39
N GLU A 635 -9.49 -16.63 29.01
CA GLU A 635 -9.89 -16.81 27.61
C GLU A 635 -10.39 -15.50 26.96
N ALA A 636 -10.87 -14.54 27.76
CA ALA A 636 -11.33 -13.24 27.28
C ALA A 636 -10.15 -12.34 26.92
N GLY A 637 -9.11 -12.33 27.75
CA GLY A 637 -7.83 -11.66 27.47
C GLY A 637 -7.15 -12.17 26.20
N GLN A 638 -7.16 -13.48 25.97
CA GLN A 638 -6.65 -14.08 24.72
C GLN A 638 -7.43 -13.62 23.48
N LYS A 639 -8.77 -13.55 23.57
CA LYS A 639 -9.61 -13.04 22.48
C LYS A 639 -9.39 -11.54 22.24
N ALA A 640 -9.12 -10.78 23.29
CA ALA A 640 -8.78 -9.36 23.19
C ALA A 640 -7.42 -9.15 22.52
N ALA A 641 -6.41 -9.98 22.82
CA ALA A 641 -5.11 -9.98 22.16
C ALA A 641 -5.21 -10.27 20.65
N LEU A 642 -6.02 -11.27 20.27
CA LEU A 642 -6.28 -11.59 18.86
C LEU A 642 -6.95 -10.43 18.11
N ARG A 643 -7.95 -9.78 18.72
CA ARG A 643 -8.61 -8.60 18.13
C ARG A 643 -7.65 -7.41 18.02
N ALA A 644 -6.80 -7.20 19.01
CA ALA A 644 -5.77 -6.17 18.96
C ALA A 644 -4.77 -6.45 17.81
N PHE A 645 -4.41 -7.72 17.58
CA PHE A 645 -3.56 -8.16 16.47
C PHE A 645 -4.22 -7.94 15.09
N GLU A 646 -5.53 -8.19 14.95
CA GLU A 646 -6.25 -7.91 13.70
C GLU A 646 -6.31 -6.41 13.36
N GLY A 647 -6.46 -5.54 14.37
CA GLY A 647 -6.36 -4.08 14.24
C GLY A 647 -4.92 -3.55 14.09
N ASP A 648 -3.91 -4.38 14.34
CA ASP A 648 -2.48 -4.03 14.35
C ASP A 648 -1.92 -3.75 12.94
N GLN A 649 -2.69 -3.93 11.86
CA GLN A 649 -2.37 -3.32 10.54
C GLN A 649 -2.10 -1.81 10.66
N ASN A 650 -2.84 -1.24 11.61
CA ASN A 650 -2.46 -0.24 12.57
C ASN A 650 -0.96 0.11 12.67
N PHE A 651 -0.28 -0.56 13.61
CA PHE A 651 0.98 -0.16 14.22
C PHE A 651 2.12 -0.92 13.53
N ALA A 652 3.19 -0.22 13.17
CA ALA A 652 4.33 -0.82 12.50
C ALA A 652 5.19 -1.69 13.46
N GLY A 653 4.61 -2.71 14.08
CA GLY A 653 5.27 -3.83 14.75
C GLY A 653 6.11 -3.48 16.00
N GLN A 654 5.55 -2.72 16.93
CA GLN A 654 6.03 -2.57 18.32
C GLN A 654 4.89 -2.65 19.34
N THR A 655 3.99 -3.59 19.07
CA THR A 655 2.89 -3.93 19.96
C THR A 655 3.30 -5.11 20.82
N TYR A 656 3.09 -4.99 22.13
CA TYR A 656 3.44 -5.96 23.14
C TYR A 656 2.21 -6.34 23.95
N VAL A 657 2.30 -7.47 24.62
CA VAL A 657 1.31 -7.93 25.57
C VAL A 657 1.99 -8.30 26.89
N ALA A 658 1.38 -7.91 28.00
CA ALA A 658 1.78 -8.29 29.34
C ALA A 658 0.63 -9.09 29.97
N ILE A 659 0.93 -10.30 30.44
CA ILE A 659 -0.07 -11.21 30.99
C ILE A 659 0.41 -11.67 32.35
N GLU A 660 -0.44 -11.47 33.34
CA GLU A 660 -0.24 -11.95 34.70
C GLU A 660 -0.61 -13.45 34.75
N LYS A 661 0.27 -14.27 35.34
CA LYS A 661 0.17 -15.74 35.29
C LYS A 661 -0.92 -16.31 36.17
N SER A 662 -1.26 -15.64 37.27
CA SER A 662 -2.36 -16.02 38.15
C SER A 662 -3.73 -15.49 37.70
N GLY A 663 -3.76 -14.68 36.64
CA GLY A 663 -4.97 -14.10 36.05
C GLY A 663 -5.47 -12.84 36.75
N LEU A 664 -4.63 -12.19 37.55
CA LEU A 664 -4.99 -10.96 38.27
C LEU A 664 -4.93 -9.74 37.35
N ASP A 665 -5.93 -8.85 37.48
CA ASP A 665 -5.90 -7.53 36.86
C ASP A 665 -4.84 -6.63 37.55
N PRO A 666 -4.39 -5.51 36.94
CA PRO A 666 -3.39 -4.63 37.55
C PRO A 666 -3.78 -4.10 38.93
N CYS A 667 -5.08 -3.94 39.22
CA CYS A 667 -5.56 -3.48 40.52
C CYS A 667 -5.41 -4.56 41.60
N ASP A 668 -5.84 -5.79 41.31
CA ASP A 668 -5.77 -6.94 42.19
C ASP A 668 -4.31 -7.41 42.36
N LEU A 669 -3.49 -7.33 41.32
CA LEU A 669 -2.04 -7.58 41.40
C LEU A 669 -1.37 -6.59 42.36
N ARG A 670 -1.68 -5.29 42.23
CA ARG A 670 -1.13 -4.26 43.15
C ARG A 670 -1.54 -4.51 44.59
N LEU A 671 -2.78 -4.97 44.81
CA LEU A 671 -3.31 -5.26 46.14
C LEU A 671 -2.62 -6.46 46.80
N GLN A 672 -2.36 -7.52 46.03
CA GLN A 672 -1.81 -8.76 46.55
C GLN A 672 -0.28 -8.73 46.65
N GLU A 673 0.40 -8.17 45.64
CA GLU A 673 1.85 -8.26 45.48
C GLU A 673 2.57 -6.89 45.50
N GLY A 674 1.80 -5.79 45.56
CA GLY A 674 2.32 -4.44 45.69
C GLY A 674 2.71 -3.76 44.36
N ASP A 675 3.15 -2.50 44.47
CA ASP A 675 3.44 -1.64 43.32
C ASP A 675 4.60 -2.14 42.43
N ALA A 676 5.52 -2.93 42.97
CA ALA A 676 6.61 -3.52 42.19
C ALA A 676 6.09 -4.55 41.19
N ALA A 677 5.12 -5.38 41.59
CA ALA A 677 4.57 -6.43 40.74
C ALA A 677 3.88 -5.86 39.49
N VAL A 678 3.18 -4.73 39.60
CA VAL A 678 2.57 -4.05 38.45
C VAL A 678 3.62 -3.51 37.47
N ARG A 679 4.74 -2.98 37.98
CA ARG A 679 5.86 -2.54 37.13
C ARG A 679 6.53 -3.73 36.45
N ASP A 680 6.72 -4.82 37.18
CA ASP A 680 7.33 -6.04 36.65
C ASP A 680 6.45 -6.70 35.59
N LEU A 681 5.11 -6.69 35.75
CA LEU A 681 4.17 -7.14 34.73
C LEU A 681 4.41 -6.42 33.39
N VAL A 682 4.47 -5.09 33.41
CA VAL A 682 4.71 -4.28 32.20
C VAL A 682 6.14 -4.46 31.67
N ALA A 683 7.12 -4.65 32.54
CA ALA A 683 8.52 -4.89 32.16
C ALA A 683 8.70 -6.24 31.45
N GLN A 684 7.94 -7.27 31.85
CA GLN A 684 7.99 -8.64 31.31
C GLN A 684 7.13 -8.83 30.05
N ARG A 685 6.66 -7.74 29.43
CA ARG A 685 5.89 -7.78 28.19
C ARG A 685 6.59 -8.62 27.11
N VAL A 686 5.80 -9.36 26.36
CA VAL A 686 6.25 -10.12 25.20
C VAL A 686 5.67 -9.50 23.93
N PRO A 687 6.35 -9.59 22.76
CA PRO A 687 5.78 -9.10 21.52
C PRO A 687 4.42 -9.75 21.23
N LEU A 688 3.43 -8.95 20.83
CA LEU A 688 2.05 -9.41 20.61
C LEU A 688 1.99 -10.55 19.59
N TYR A 689 2.74 -10.42 18.49
CA TYR A 689 2.80 -11.46 17.45
C TYR A 689 3.30 -12.81 18.01
N ARG A 690 4.30 -12.79 18.90
CA ARG A 690 4.91 -14.00 19.47
C ARG A 690 3.92 -14.71 20.38
N PHE A 691 3.17 -13.95 21.17
CA PHE A 691 2.10 -14.47 22.00
C PHE A 691 0.99 -15.12 21.15
N VAL A 692 0.53 -14.44 20.10
CA VAL A 692 -0.51 -14.95 19.20
C VAL A 692 -0.06 -16.22 18.48
N LEU A 693 1.17 -16.25 17.94
CA LEU A 693 1.73 -17.44 17.29
C LEU A 693 1.86 -18.61 18.27
N GLY A 694 2.34 -18.36 19.49
CA GLY A 694 2.45 -19.39 20.53
C GLY A 694 1.10 -20.02 20.88
N ASN A 695 0.05 -19.21 20.98
CA ASN A 695 -1.31 -19.70 21.22
C ASN A 695 -1.87 -20.54 20.06
N VAL A 696 -1.62 -20.14 18.82
CA VAL A 696 -2.06 -20.93 17.64
C VAL A 696 -1.32 -22.25 17.60
N VAL A 697 0.01 -22.22 17.70
CA VAL A 697 0.86 -23.41 17.64
C VAL A 697 0.55 -24.36 18.80
N GLY A 698 0.30 -23.85 20.01
CA GLY A 698 -0.04 -24.63 21.20
C GLY A 698 -1.37 -25.39 21.14
N ARG A 699 -2.24 -25.13 20.14
CA ARG A 699 -3.47 -25.91 19.92
C ARG A 699 -3.22 -27.26 19.25
N TYR A 700 -2.03 -27.46 18.69
CA TYR A 700 -1.68 -28.64 17.91
C TYR A 700 -0.68 -29.53 18.65
N ASP A 701 -0.78 -30.83 18.41
CA ASP A 701 0.22 -31.80 18.82
C ASP A 701 1.40 -31.78 17.83
N LEU A 702 2.50 -31.13 18.23
CA LEU A 702 3.69 -30.95 17.38
C LEU A 702 4.58 -32.19 17.29
N ASP A 703 4.32 -33.22 18.10
CA ASP A 703 5.02 -34.50 17.98
C ASP A 703 4.54 -35.27 16.73
N ARG A 704 3.35 -34.94 16.21
CA ARG A 704 2.80 -35.53 15.00
C ARG A 704 3.08 -34.68 13.75
N ALA A 705 3.36 -35.37 12.64
CA ALA A 705 3.67 -34.71 11.37
C ALA A 705 2.50 -33.92 10.78
N ASP A 706 1.26 -34.42 10.92
CA ASP A 706 0.03 -33.72 10.53
C ASP A 706 -0.20 -32.47 11.40
N GLY A 707 -0.03 -32.60 12.72
CA GLY A 707 -0.11 -31.49 13.66
C GLY A 707 0.87 -30.35 13.36
N ARG A 708 2.12 -30.65 13.00
CA ARG A 708 3.09 -29.63 12.56
C ARG A 708 2.68 -28.91 11.28
N VAL A 709 2.09 -29.63 10.32
CA VAL A 709 1.64 -29.03 9.04
C VAL A 709 0.42 -28.15 9.24
N ASP A 710 -0.54 -28.57 10.06
CA ASP A 710 -1.75 -27.79 10.33
C ASP A 710 -1.44 -26.55 11.18
N ALA A 711 -0.56 -26.67 12.18
CA ALA A 711 -0.02 -25.54 12.92
C ALA A 711 0.67 -24.52 12.00
N LEU A 712 1.50 -24.99 11.06
CA LEU A 712 2.16 -24.13 10.07
C LEU A 712 1.14 -23.40 9.19
N ARG A 713 0.13 -24.09 8.67
CA ARG A 713 -0.87 -23.49 7.78
C ARG A 713 -1.71 -22.42 8.48
N GLU A 714 -2.10 -22.64 9.73
CA GLU A 714 -2.84 -21.64 10.51
C GLU A 714 -1.95 -20.45 10.86
N ALA A 715 -0.75 -20.70 11.38
CA ALA A 715 0.20 -19.66 11.76
C ALA A 715 0.71 -18.83 10.57
N ALA A 716 0.87 -19.45 9.39
CA ALA A 716 1.30 -18.76 8.18
C ALA A 716 0.32 -17.64 7.77
N LYS A 717 -0.99 -17.81 8.00
CA LYS A 717 -2.00 -16.76 7.72
C LYS A 717 -1.74 -15.50 8.54
N LEU A 718 -1.36 -15.66 9.80
CA LEU A 718 -1.04 -14.54 10.70
C LEU A 718 0.23 -13.82 10.26
N VAL A 719 1.27 -14.57 9.86
CA VAL A 719 2.51 -13.99 9.34
C VAL A 719 2.26 -13.20 8.04
N THR A 720 1.32 -13.63 7.20
CA THR A 720 0.99 -12.91 5.95
C THR A 720 0.23 -11.61 6.15
N ALA A 721 -0.42 -11.40 7.30
CA ALA A 721 -1.10 -10.16 7.63
C ALA A 721 -0.14 -8.99 7.94
N ILE A 722 1.16 -9.28 8.07
CA ILE A 722 2.20 -8.33 8.45
C ILE A 722 2.64 -7.53 7.22
N ARG A 723 2.43 -6.21 7.26
CA ARG A 723 2.73 -5.29 6.14
C ARG A 723 4.24 -5.13 5.88
N ASP A 724 5.05 -5.13 6.95
CA ASP A 724 6.51 -4.99 6.85
C ASP A 724 7.17 -6.32 6.45
N ARG A 725 7.64 -6.37 5.19
CA ARG A 725 8.28 -7.56 4.62
C ARG A 725 9.60 -7.94 5.30
N SER A 726 10.30 -7.00 5.92
CA SER A 726 11.55 -7.30 6.64
C SER A 726 11.31 -8.12 7.92
N LYS A 727 10.16 -7.89 8.57
CA LYS A 727 9.74 -8.62 9.78
C LYS A 727 9.20 -10.02 9.47
N VAL A 728 8.57 -10.20 8.30
CA VAL A 728 8.07 -11.51 7.82
C VAL A 728 9.17 -12.59 7.82
N ASP A 729 10.39 -12.24 7.39
CA ASP A 729 11.52 -13.18 7.36
C ASP A 729 12.07 -13.52 8.75
N ALA A 730 12.01 -12.58 9.69
CA ALA A 730 12.37 -12.83 11.09
C ALA A 730 11.34 -13.74 11.77
N PHE A 731 10.05 -13.48 11.55
CA PHE A 731 8.97 -14.24 12.17
C PHE A 731 8.82 -15.64 11.59
N SER A 732 9.11 -15.81 10.30
CA SER A 732 9.15 -17.14 9.68
C SER A 732 10.22 -18.03 10.32
N ARG A 733 11.36 -17.45 10.75
CA ARG A 733 12.40 -18.17 11.49
C ARG A 733 11.97 -18.51 12.93
N GLU A 734 11.30 -17.59 13.63
CA GLU A 734 10.74 -17.90 14.96
C GLU A 734 9.68 -19.01 14.89
N LEU A 735 8.78 -18.94 13.91
CA LEU A 735 7.73 -19.94 13.68
C LEU A 735 8.33 -21.33 13.37
N ALA A 736 9.40 -21.37 12.56
CA ALA A 736 10.15 -22.60 12.31
C ALA A 736 10.68 -23.23 13.60
N GLY A 737 11.21 -22.40 14.51
CA GLY A 737 11.67 -22.84 15.83
C GLY A 737 10.55 -23.31 16.76
N MET A 738 9.37 -22.67 16.73
CA MET A 738 8.22 -23.08 17.54
C MET A 738 7.63 -24.42 17.09
N ILE A 739 7.54 -24.66 15.77
CA ILE A 739 6.93 -25.88 15.20
C ILE A 739 7.96 -27.02 15.06
N GLY A 740 9.25 -26.70 14.94
CA GLY A 740 10.32 -27.68 14.72
C GLY A 740 10.43 -28.14 13.27
N ILE A 741 10.32 -27.22 12.31
CA ILE A 741 10.37 -27.48 10.86
C ILE A 741 11.39 -26.59 10.15
N ASP A 742 11.78 -26.95 8.92
CA ASP A 742 12.78 -26.20 8.17
C ASP A 742 12.28 -24.77 7.84
N PRO A 743 13.10 -23.71 8.07
CA PRO A 743 12.70 -22.34 7.78
C PRO A 743 12.30 -22.08 6.31
N ASN A 744 12.87 -22.81 5.35
CA ASN A 744 12.51 -22.68 3.94
C ASN A 744 11.11 -23.24 3.65
N ASP A 745 10.69 -24.28 4.38
CA ASP A 745 9.34 -24.84 4.29
C ASP A 745 8.30 -23.86 4.84
N VAL A 746 8.64 -23.18 5.94
CA VAL A 746 7.82 -22.09 6.50
C VAL A 746 7.68 -20.94 5.51
N GLN A 747 8.80 -20.45 4.94
CA GLN A 747 8.77 -19.36 3.96
C GLN A 747 7.95 -19.71 2.73
N ARG A 748 8.01 -20.96 2.26
CA ARG A 748 7.22 -21.43 1.12
C ARG A 748 5.73 -21.39 1.43
N GLU A 749 5.31 -21.86 2.61
CA GLU A 749 3.89 -21.85 3.00
C GLU A 749 3.39 -20.41 3.29
N VAL A 750 4.21 -19.54 3.88
CA VAL A 750 3.90 -18.11 4.05
C VAL A 750 3.69 -17.42 2.70
N ARG A 751 4.57 -17.65 1.71
CA ARG A 751 4.40 -17.13 0.35
C ARG A 751 3.13 -17.67 -0.31
N ARG A 752 2.83 -18.96 -0.11
CA ARG A 752 1.61 -19.60 -0.61
C ARG A 752 0.35 -19.00 0.01
N ALA A 753 0.37 -18.74 1.30
CA ALA A 753 -0.73 -18.08 2.02
C ALA A 753 -0.91 -16.62 1.57
N ALA A 754 0.17 -15.87 1.34
CA ALA A 754 0.11 -14.49 0.85
C ALA A 754 -0.53 -14.40 -0.54
N ASN A 755 -0.15 -15.32 -1.44
CA ASN A 755 -0.73 -15.41 -2.78
C ASN A 755 -2.22 -15.82 -2.75
N ARG A 756 -2.64 -16.60 -1.74
CA ARG A 756 -4.07 -16.92 -1.51
C ARG A 756 -4.86 -15.74 -0.94
N ALA A 757 -4.25 -14.94 -0.06
CA ALA A 757 -4.88 -13.76 0.56
C ALA A 757 -5.07 -12.60 -0.44
N GLN A 758 -4.11 -12.36 -1.35
CA GLN A 758 -4.25 -11.35 -2.42
C GLN A 758 -5.31 -11.70 -3.48
N GLN A 759 -5.79 -12.95 -3.51
CA GLN A 759 -6.87 -13.39 -4.40
C GLN A 759 -8.26 -13.31 -3.76
N ALA A 760 -8.41 -12.78 -2.54
CA ALA A 760 -9.67 -12.75 -1.81
C ALA A 760 -10.06 -11.34 -1.29
N GLU A 761 -11.22 -10.82 -1.75
CA GLU A 761 -12.07 -9.84 -1.06
C GLU A 761 -13.37 -10.52 -0.58
N PRO A 762 -14.12 -9.95 0.39
CA PRO A 762 -14.70 -10.71 1.49
C PRO A 762 -16.09 -11.30 1.19
N SER A 763 -16.19 -12.62 1.29
CA SER A 763 -17.44 -13.34 1.57
C SER A 763 -17.21 -14.17 2.83
N GLY A 764 -17.79 -13.73 3.95
CA GLY A 764 -17.65 -14.39 5.25
C GLY A 764 -18.32 -15.77 5.27
N ALA A 765 -17.51 -16.80 5.54
CA ALA A 765 -17.94 -18.07 6.15
C ALA A 765 -16.70 -18.79 6.73
N PRO A 766 -16.84 -19.55 7.84
CA PRO A 766 -15.73 -20.07 8.64
C PRO A 766 -14.93 -21.16 7.92
N VAL A 767 -13.62 -21.18 8.17
CA VAL A 767 -12.68 -22.18 7.64
C VAL A 767 -12.90 -23.52 8.33
N GLN A 768 -13.49 -24.46 7.60
CA GLN A 768 -13.31 -25.90 7.81
C GLN A 768 -12.18 -26.41 6.91
N VAL A 769 -11.54 -27.49 7.33
CA VAL A 769 -10.44 -28.17 6.64
C VAL A 769 -10.97 -28.70 5.28
N ALA A 770 -10.71 -27.97 4.20
CA ALA A 770 -11.28 -28.25 2.88
C ALA A 770 -10.63 -29.45 2.19
N THR A 771 -11.32 -30.59 2.27
CA THR A 771 -11.29 -31.71 1.32
C THR A 771 -12.45 -31.60 0.33
N ASP A 772 -12.63 -30.42 -0.28
CA ASP A 772 -13.84 -30.10 -1.02
C ASP A 772 -13.78 -30.46 -2.50
N LEU A 773 -14.94 -30.90 -3.00
CA LEU A 773 -15.29 -30.96 -4.40
C LEU A 773 -15.00 -29.59 -5.08
N PRO A 774 -14.63 -29.58 -6.37
CA PRO A 774 -14.33 -28.33 -7.05
C PRO A 774 -15.57 -27.43 -7.08
N ASP A 775 -15.43 -26.18 -6.63
CA ASP A 775 -16.50 -25.18 -6.68
C ASP A 775 -16.94 -24.97 -8.15
N PRO A 776 -18.21 -25.22 -8.51
CA PRO A 776 -18.71 -24.99 -9.86
C PRO A 776 -18.55 -23.54 -10.35
N ARG A 777 -18.36 -22.57 -9.45
CA ARG A 777 -18.19 -21.14 -9.77
C ARG A 777 -16.72 -20.69 -9.87
N ASP A 778 -15.74 -21.56 -9.63
CA ASP A 778 -14.33 -21.19 -9.77
C ASP A 778 -13.96 -21.02 -11.25
N SER A 779 -13.81 -19.76 -11.67
CA SER A 779 -13.50 -19.39 -13.05
C SER A 779 -12.17 -19.96 -13.56
N ARG A 780 -11.24 -20.33 -12.67
CA ARG A 780 -9.92 -20.86 -13.06
C ARG A 780 -9.99 -22.31 -13.56
N ILE A 781 -10.98 -23.07 -13.08
CA ILE A 781 -11.20 -24.48 -13.43
C ILE A 781 -12.56 -24.71 -14.12
N ALA A 782 -13.26 -23.62 -14.47
CA ALA A 782 -14.53 -23.67 -15.19
C ALA A 782 -14.41 -24.42 -16.51
N LEU A 783 -13.34 -24.15 -17.28
CA LEU A 783 -13.07 -24.82 -18.55
C LEU A 783 -12.86 -26.34 -18.39
N GLU A 784 -12.17 -26.76 -17.33
CA GLU A 784 -11.99 -28.18 -16.99
C GLU A 784 -13.34 -28.85 -16.72
N ARG A 785 -14.21 -28.15 -15.98
CA ARG A 785 -15.57 -28.60 -15.66
C ARG A 785 -16.42 -28.73 -16.92
N GLU A 786 -16.44 -27.69 -17.75
CA GLU A 786 -17.22 -27.63 -19.00
C GLU A 786 -16.78 -28.72 -19.98
N THR A 787 -15.48 -28.95 -20.10
CA THR A 787 -14.94 -30.05 -20.91
C THR A 787 -15.43 -31.40 -20.37
N LEU A 788 -15.40 -31.63 -19.05
CA LEU A 788 -15.90 -32.89 -18.47
C LEU A 788 -17.43 -33.06 -18.59
N LYS A 789 -18.22 -31.98 -18.59
CA LYS A 789 -19.65 -32.04 -18.91
C LYS A 789 -19.86 -32.57 -20.33
N LEU A 790 -19.12 -32.05 -21.30
CA LEU A 790 -19.19 -32.50 -22.70
C LEU A 790 -18.78 -33.98 -22.82
N VAL A 791 -17.74 -34.41 -22.10
CA VAL A 791 -17.30 -35.82 -22.03
C VAL A 791 -18.38 -36.75 -21.50
N ILE A 792 -19.17 -36.31 -20.52
CA ILE A 792 -20.18 -37.14 -19.85
C ILE A 792 -21.53 -37.09 -20.59
N GLN A 793 -21.97 -35.90 -21.00
CA GLN A 793 -23.31 -35.66 -21.55
C GLN A 793 -23.38 -35.79 -23.08
N HIS A 794 -22.30 -35.44 -23.78
CA HIS A 794 -22.26 -35.44 -25.25
C HIS A 794 -21.02 -36.19 -25.78
N PRO A 795 -20.84 -37.47 -25.42
CA PRO A 795 -19.66 -38.25 -25.82
C PRO A 795 -19.47 -38.29 -27.34
N ASP A 796 -20.53 -38.42 -28.12
CA ASP A 796 -20.46 -38.49 -29.59
C ASP A 796 -19.90 -37.20 -30.23
N LEU A 797 -20.19 -36.03 -29.64
CA LEU A 797 -19.75 -34.73 -30.15
C LEU A 797 -18.28 -34.45 -29.85
N ILE A 798 -17.82 -34.82 -28.65
CA ILE A 798 -16.46 -34.53 -28.19
C ILE A 798 -15.45 -35.62 -28.57
N ALA A 799 -15.91 -36.84 -28.90
CA ALA A 799 -15.06 -37.98 -29.26
C ALA A 799 -13.96 -37.66 -30.29
N PRO A 800 -14.22 -36.91 -31.39
CA PRO A 800 -13.18 -36.58 -32.36
C PRO A 800 -12.06 -35.69 -31.80
N ALA A 801 -12.38 -34.80 -30.84
CA ALA A 801 -11.46 -33.81 -30.30
C ALA A 801 -10.68 -34.31 -29.08
N VAL A 802 -11.26 -35.21 -28.30
CA VAL A 802 -10.74 -35.61 -26.97
C VAL A 802 -9.60 -36.64 -27.02
N THR A 803 -9.29 -37.18 -28.21
CA THR A 803 -8.27 -38.21 -28.42
C THR A 803 -6.87 -37.83 -27.93
N GLU A 804 -6.56 -36.54 -27.91
CA GLU A 804 -5.27 -35.99 -27.49
C GLU A 804 -5.31 -35.37 -26.06
N VAL A 805 -6.39 -35.58 -25.30
CA VAL A 805 -6.53 -35.11 -23.91
C VAL A 805 -5.98 -36.16 -22.94
N SER A 806 -5.29 -35.70 -21.91
CA SER A 806 -4.65 -36.52 -20.88
C SER A 806 -5.02 -36.06 -19.47
N SER A 807 -4.64 -36.83 -18.45
CA SER A 807 -4.83 -36.41 -17.06
C SER A 807 -4.06 -35.13 -16.71
N ASP A 808 -3.02 -34.78 -17.46
CA ASP A 808 -2.20 -33.58 -17.20
C ASP A 808 -2.85 -32.28 -17.67
N ASP A 809 -3.93 -32.39 -18.45
CA ASP A 809 -4.70 -31.23 -18.89
C ASP A 809 -5.56 -30.61 -17.79
N PHE A 810 -5.91 -31.41 -16.78
CA PHE A 810 -6.70 -31.01 -15.62
C PHE A 810 -5.80 -30.60 -14.44
N THR A 811 -6.08 -29.49 -13.77
CA THR A 811 -5.31 -29.02 -12.61
C THR A 811 -5.93 -29.44 -11.29
N HIS A 812 -7.26 -29.59 -11.25
CA HIS A 812 -7.95 -29.98 -10.03
C HIS A 812 -7.87 -31.52 -9.80
N PRO A 813 -7.48 -32.01 -8.60
CA PRO A 813 -7.37 -33.44 -8.33
C PRO A 813 -8.66 -34.22 -8.60
N ALA A 814 -9.82 -33.64 -8.28
CA ALA A 814 -11.11 -34.28 -8.54
C ALA A 814 -11.43 -34.43 -10.04
N TYR A 815 -11.08 -33.44 -10.88
CA TYR A 815 -11.28 -33.53 -12.33
C TYR A 815 -10.29 -34.51 -12.97
N ARG A 816 -9.05 -34.58 -12.47
CA ARG A 816 -8.10 -35.65 -12.82
C ARG A 816 -8.67 -37.04 -12.50
N ALA A 817 -9.27 -37.20 -11.32
CA ALA A 817 -9.88 -38.45 -10.91
C ALA A 817 -11.08 -38.84 -11.79
N VAL A 818 -11.94 -37.88 -12.16
CA VAL A 818 -13.03 -38.11 -13.13
C VAL A 818 -12.47 -38.55 -14.49
N TRP A 819 -11.43 -37.87 -15.00
CA TRP A 819 -10.79 -38.24 -16.26
C TRP A 819 -10.14 -39.63 -16.21
N ALA A 820 -9.56 -40.01 -15.07
CA ALA A 820 -9.03 -41.35 -14.87
C ALA A 820 -10.12 -42.42 -14.97
N VAL A 821 -11.31 -42.18 -14.39
CA VAL A 821 -12.47 -43.07 -14.53
C VAL A 821 -12.90 -43.20 -16.00
N VAL A 822 -13.00 -42.07 -16.73
CA VAL A 822 -13.31 -42.06 -18.17
C VAL A 822 -12.31 -42.91 -18.96
N THR A 823 -11.03 -42.82 -18.62
CA THR A 823 -9.97 -43.61 -19.27
C THR A 823 -10.11 -45.11 -18.96
N VAL A 824 -10.38 -45.46 -17.70
CA VAL A 824 -10.54 -46.87 -17.25
C VAL A 824 -11.70 -47.58 -17.95
N VAL A 825 -12.79 -46.88 -18.22
CA VAL A 825 -13.96 -47.47 -18.90
C VAL A 825 -13.82 -47.55 -20.43
N GLY A 826 -12.64 -47.25 -20.98
CA GLY A 826 -12.34 -47.34 -22.41
C GLY A 826 -12.38 -46.01 -23.17
N GLY A 827 -12.46 -44.88 -22.45
CA GLY A 827 -12.56 -43.55 -23.06
C GLY A 827 -13.90 -43.27 -23.71
N VAL A 828 -14.04 -42.07 -24.27
CA VAL A 828 -15.31 -41.60 -24.87
C VAL A 828 -15.75 -42.45 -26.06
N GLY A 829 -14.81 -43.08 -26.78
CA GLY A 829 -15.13 -43.99 -27.89
C GLY A 829 -15.84 -45.28 -27.49
N ALA A 830 -15.89 -45.61 -26.19
CA ALA A 830 -16.62 -46.75 -25.66
C ALA A 830 -18.02 -46.37 -25.13
N ALA A 831 -18.46 -45.12 -25.30
CA ALA A 831 -19.74 -44.63 -24.80
C ALA A 831 -20.93 -45.31 -25.51
N ASP A 832 -21.95 -45.62 -24.72
CA ASP A 832 -23.22 -46.20 -25.17
C ASP A 832 -24.37 -45.63 -24.31
N ALA A 833 -25.59 -46.16 -24.45
CA ALA A 833 -26.74 -45.75 -23.65
C ALA A 833 -26.54 -45.90 -22.11
N LEU A 834 -25.55 -46.68 -21.66
CA LEU A 834 -25.21 -46.90 -20.25
C LEU A 834 -23.94 -46.14 -19.82
N TRP A 835 -23.42 -45.22 -20.64
CA TRP A 835 -22.17 -44.48 -20.40
C TRP A 835 -22.07 -43.84 -19.01
N ALA A 836 -23.03 -42.98 -18.66
CA ALA A 836 -23.03 -42.29 -17.38
C ALA A 836 -23.09 -43.26 -16.19
N SER A 837 -23.90 -44.31 -16.29
CA SER A 837 -24.03 -45.36 -15.26
C SER A 837 -22.74 -46.17 -15.11
N ARG A 838 -22.04 -46.47 -16.21
CA ARG A 838 -20.75 -47.18 -16.18
C ARG A 838 -19.65 -46.33 -15.55
N LEU A 839 -19.61 -45.02 -15.82
CA LEU A 839 -18.69 -44.11 -15.15
C LEU A 839 -18.91 -44.11 -13.63
N GLN A 840 -20.16 -44.02 -13.19
CA GLN A 840 -20.49 -44.03 -11.76
C GLN A 840 -20.12 -45.35 -11.08
N ALA A 841 -20.32 -46.49 -11.75
CA ALA A 841 -20.01 -47.82 -11.21
C ALA A 841 -18.50 -48.13 -11.13
N ASN A 842 -17.65 -47.39 -11.84
CA ASN A 842 -16.19 -47.64 -11.92
C ASN A 842 -15.37 -46.73 -10.99
N THR A 843 -15.99 -46.17 -9.95
CA THR A 843 -15.28 -45.48 -8.88
C THR A 843 -15.89 -45.85 -7.52
N VAL A 844 -15.03 -46.01 -6.52
CA VAL A 844 -15.42 -46.19 -5.11
C VAL A 844 -15.26 -44.91 -4.29
N ASP A 845 -14.72 -43.83 -4.88
CA ASP A 845 -14.61 -42.53 -4.22
C ASP A 845 -15.97 -41.81 -4.31
N GLU A 846 -16.66 -41.71 -3.17
CA GLU A 846 -17.98 -41.06 -3.04
C GLU A 846 -18.00 -39.63 -3.58
N ARG A 847 -16.86 -38.92 -3.54
CA ARG A 847 -16.75 -37.55 -4.07
C ARG A 847 -16.70 -37.56 -5.59
N VAL A 848 -15.94 -38.49 -6.18
CA VAL A 848 -15.92 -38.66 -7.65
C VAL A 848 -17.29 -39.11 -8.15
N GLN A 849 -17.98 -39.98 -7.41
CA GLN A 849 -19.39 -40.35 -7.71
C GLN A 849 -20.33 -39.14 -7.64
N SER A 850 -20.23 -38.32 -6.60
CA SER A 850 -21.01 -37.08 -6.46
C SER A 850 -20.71 -36.11 -7.61
N LEU A 851 -19.44 -35.96 -7.98
CA LEU A 851 -19.01 -35.08 -9.07
C LEU A 851 -19.48 -35.58 -10.45
N LEU A 852 -19.36 -36.89 -10.73
CA LEU A 852 -19.91 -37.51 -11.94
C LEU A 852 -21.42 -37.31 -12.03
N SER A 853 -22.13 -37.42 -10.89
CA SER A 853 -23.57 -37.19 -10.84
C SER A 853 -23.91 -35.73 -11.18
N ALA A 854 -23.24 -34.76 -10.56
CA ALA A 854 -23.42 -33.34 -10.84
C ALA A 854 -23.10 -33.00 -12.32
N LEU A 855 -21.95 -33.45 -12.82
CA LEU A 855 -21.53 -33.19 -14.20
C LEU A 855 -22.44 -33.86 -15.24
N SER A 856 -23.21 -34.90 -14.88
CA SER A 856 -24.13 -35.56 -15.80
C SER A 856 -25.44 -34.81 -16.03
N VAL A 857 -25.80 -33.88 -15.12
CA VAL A 857 -27.09 -33.16 -15.15
C VAL A 857 -26.94 -31.64 -15.27
N GLU A 858 -25.75 -31.09 -15.03
CA GLU A 858 -25.52 -29.66 -15.10
C GLU A 858 -25.64 -29.10 -16.51
N ALA A 859 -26.38 -27.99 -16.66
CA ALA A 859 -26.49 -27.30 -17.93
C ALA A 859 -25.11 -26.89 -18.49
N ILE A 860 -24.96 -27.03 -19.80
CA ILE A 860 -23.81 -26.54 -20.55
C ILE A 860 -24.07 -25.07 -20.92
N PRO A 861 -23.16 -24.13 -20.57
CA PRO A 861 -23.37 -22.71 -20.80
C PRO A 861 -23.17 -22.37 -22.28
N SER A 862 -24.23 -22.58 -23.07
CA SER A 862 -24.31 -22.26 -24.49
C SER A 862 -25.68 -21.67 -24.82
N SER A 863 -25.72 -20.68 -25.72
CA SER A 863 -26.97 -20.07 -26.21
C SER A 863 -27.67 -20.91 -27.29
N LYS A 864 -26.98 -21.92 -27.82
CA LYS A 864 -27.47 -22.92 -28.78
C LYS A 864 -27.17 -24.33 -28.26
N GLU A 865 -27.83 -25.36 -28.80
CA GLU A 865 -27.44 -26.73 -28.51
C GLU A 865 -25.95 -26.95 -28.85
N PRO A 866 -25.14 -27.54 -27.94
CA PRO A 866 -23.75 -27.83 -28.21
C PRO A 866 -23.60 -28.68 -29.47
N ASP A 867 -22.72 -28.29 -30.38
CA ASP A 867 -22.35 -29.04 -31.57
C ASP A 867 -20.89 -29.50 -31.52
N ALA A 868 -20.42 -30.17 -32.57
CA ALA A 868 -19.05 -30.67 -32.63
C ALA A 868 -18.00 -29.54 -32.62
N ALA A 869 -18.32 -28.35 -33.14
CA ALA A 869 -17.42 -27.20 -33.12
C ALA A 869 -17.29 -26.64 -31.69
N TYR A 870 -18.41 -26.48 -30.98
CA TYR A 870 -18.40 -26.08 -29.58
C TYR A 870 -17.55 -27.03 -28.72
N ALA A 871 -17.71 -28.35 -28.91
CA ALA A 871 -16.91 -29.34 -28.20
C ALA A 871 -15.41 -29.26 -28.52
N ALA A 872 -15.05 -29.06 -29.80
CA ALA A 872 -13.66 -28.90 -30.23
C ALA A 872 -13.01 -27.64 -29.63
N HIS A 873 -13.73 -26.51 -29.60
CA HIS A 873 -13.24 -25.26 -28.99
C HIS A 873 -12.78 -25.44 -27.54
N HIS A 874 -13.61 -26.08 -26.71
CA HIS A 874 -13.30 -26.33 -25.29
C HIS A 874 -12.04 -27.20 -25.12
N VAL A 875 -11.90 -28.24 -25.94
CA VAL A 875 -10.71 -29.10 -25.92
C VAL A 875 -9.46 -28.35 -26.38
N HIS A 876 -9.53 -27.56 -27.46
CA HIS A 876 -8.40 -26.76 -27.92
C HIS A 876 -7.95 -25.74 -26.87
N ARG A 877 -8.90 -25.08 -26.21
CA ARG A 877 -8.60 -24.12 -25.15
C ARG A 877 -7.99 -24.79 -23.92
N LEU A 878 -8.48 -25.97 -23.53
CA LEU A 878 -7.92 -26.73 -22.41
C LEU A 878 -6.45 -27.09 -22.66
N ARG A 879 -6.14 -27.57 -23.87
CA ARG A 879 -4.79 -27.95 -24.27
C ARG A 879 -3.85 -26.77 -24.46
N GLU A 880 -4.37 -25.61 -24.88
CA GLU A 880 -3.59 -24.36 -24.95
C GLU A 880 -3.05 -23.95 -23.58
N LEU A 881 -3.87 -24.10 -22.52
CA LEU A 881 -3.45 -23.84 -21.14
C LEU A 881 -2.37 -24.82 -20.70
N THR A 882 -2.47 -26.10 -21.06
CA THR A 882 -1.42 -27.10 -20.81
C THR A 882 -0.11 -26.75 -21.51
N ALA A 883 -0.16 -26.39 -22.79
CA ALA A 883 1.02 -25.97 -23.55
C ALA A 883 1.69 -24.75 -22.91
N SER A 884 0.89 -23.77 -22.44
CA SER A 884 1.38 -22.58 -21.74
C SER A 884 2.14 -22.93 -20.45
N ARG A 885 1.63 -23.87 -19.65
CA ARG A 885 2.31 -24.36 -18.44
C ARG A 885 3.66 -25.01 -18.78
N ARG A 886 3.70 -25.89 -19.78
CA ARG A 886 4.94 -26.55 -20.23
C ARG A 886 5.98 -25.56 -20.77
N ILE A 887 5.55 -24.53 -21.50
CA ILE A 887 6.44 -23.46 -21.98
C ILE A 887 7.11 -22.75 -20.80
N ALA A 888 6.36 -22.42 -19.75
CA ALA A 888 6.92 -21.78 -18.56
C ALA A 888 8.00 -22.66 -17.89
N ASP A 889 7.74 -23.97 -17.79
CA ASP A 889 8.70 -24.92 -17.22
C ASP A 889 9.97 -25.03 -18.05
N VAL A 890 9.86 -25.15 -19.38
CA VAL A 890 11.01 -25.25 -20.29
C VAL A 890 11.81 -23.94 -20.31
N LYS A 891 11.15 -22.77 -20.33
CA LYS A 891 11.82 -21.46 -20.21
C LYS A 891 12.61 -21.36 -18.91
N SER A 892 12.03 -21.80 -17.78
CA SER A 892 12.71 -21.79 -16.48
C SER A 892 13.96 -22.70 -16.45
N LYS A 893 13.94 -23.84 -17.15
CA LYS A 893 15.08 -24.75 -17.26
C LYS A 893 16.17 -24.20 -18.18
N LEU A 894 15.79 -23.67 -19.35
CA LEU A 894 16.71 -23.01 -20.30
C LEU A 894 17.47 -21.86 -19.67
N GLN A 895 16.82 -21.03 -18.84
CA GLN A 895 17.45 -19.91 -18.14
C GLN A 895 18.57 -20.33 -17.16
N ARG A 896 18.58 -21.59 -16.72
CA ARG A 896 19.54 -22.13 -15.75
C ARG A 896 20.59 -23.06 -16.36
N THR A 897 20.51 -23.31 -17.67
CA THR A 897 21.40 -24.24 -18.39
C THR A 897 22.48 -23.44 -19.12
N ASN A 898 23.75 -23.79 -18.93
CA ASN A 898 24.84 -23.08 -19.58
C ASN A 898 24.91 -23.47 -21.09
N PRO A 899 24.71 -22.52 -22.03
CA PRO A 899 24.66 -22.84 -23.47
C PRO A 899 26.01 -23.26 -24.06
N ILE A 900 27.12 -23.02 -23.34
CA ILE A 900 28.48 -23.37 -23.77
C ILE A 900 28.90 -24.72 -23.18
N GLU A 901 28.67 -24.93 -21.88
CA GLU A 901 29.09 -26.16 -21.19
C GLU A 901 28.11 -27.33 -21.41
N GLU A 902 26.82 -27.04 -21.58
CA GLU A 902 25.74 -28.04 -21.68
C GLU A 902 25.01 -27.93 -23.04
N GLN A 903 25.78 -27.77 -24.11
CA GLN A 903 25.30 -27.42 -25.45
C GLN A 903 24.22 -28.38 -26.01
N VAL A 904 24.37 -29.70 -25.80
CA VAL A 904 23.42 -30.70 -26.32
C VAL A 904 22.06 -30.57 -25.63
N GLU A 905 22.05 -30.44 -24.30
CA GLU A 905 20.82 -30.37 -23.51
C GLU A 905 20.14 -29.01 -23.69
N TYR A 906 20.91 -27.92 -23.77
CA TYR A 906 20.42 -26.60 -24.12
C TYR A 906 19.71 -26.60 -25.49
N ASN A 907 20.35 -27.17 -26.53
CA ASN A 907 19.79 -27.23 -27.87
C ASN A 907 18.51 -28.08 -27.94
N ARG A 908 18.46 -29.19 -27.19
CA ARG A 908 17.27 -30.04 -27.08
C ARG A 908 16.09 -29.27 -26.48
N MET A 909 16.31 -28.59 -25.34
CA MET A 909 15.28 -27.80 -24.68
C MET A 909 14.86 -26.57 -25.51
N PHE A 910 15.78 -25.98 -26.27
CA PHE A 910 15.49 -24.89 -27.18
C PHE A 910 14.56 -25.34 -28.32
N GLY A 911 14.85 -26.47 -28.96
CA GLY A 911 13.98 -27.08 -29.96
C GLY A 911 12.60 -27.43 -29.39
N GLU A 912 12.54 -27.96 -28.17
CA GLU A 912 11.29 -28.23 -27.45
C GLU A 912 10.48 -26.95 -27.21
N LEU A 913 11.12 -25.86 -26.78
CA LEU A 913 10.46 -24.57 -26.57
C LEU A 913 9.83 -24.04 -27.86
N VAL A 914 10.57 -24.09 -28.97
CA VAL A 914 10.08 -23.64 -30.28
C VAL A 914 8.87 -24.46 -30.72
N ALA A 915 8.94 -25.78 -30.59
CA ALA A 915 7.83 -26.68 -30.94
C ALA A 915 6.59 -26.43 -30.06
N LEU A 916 6.77 -26.22 -28.75
CA LEU A 916 5.67 -25.93 -27.83
C LEU A 916 5.00 -24.58 -28.10
N GLU A 917 5.78 -23.53 -28.38
CA GLU A 917 5.23 -22.22 -28.74
C GLU A 917 4.44 -22.27 -30.06
N GLN A 918 4.94 -23.03 -31.05
CA GLN A 918 4.21 -23.27 -32.30
C GLN A 918 2.92 -24.07 -32.07
N HIS A 919 2.97 -25.14 -31.28
CA HIS A 919 1.80 -25.96 -30.94
C HIS A 919 0.72 -25.15 -30.19
N ARG A 920 1.12 -24.35 -29.19
CA ARG A 920 0.21 -23.46 -28.46
C ARG A 920 -0.51 -22.49 -29.40
N ARG A 921 0.22 -21.94 -30.37
CA ARG A 921 -0.35 -21.03 -31.37
C ARG A 921 -1.35 -21.74 -32.28
N THR A 922 -1.05 -22.92 -32.78
CA THR A 922 -1.98 -23.72 -33.60
C THR A 922 -3.27 -24.02 -32.83
N LEU A 923 -3.18 -24.40 -31.54
CA LEU A 923 -4.35 -24.61 -30.69
C LEU A 923 -5.18 -23.34 -30.52
N ARG A 924 -4.51 -22.19 -30.37
CA ARG A 924 -5.18 -20.88 -30.26
C ARG A 924 -5.90 -20.49 -31.55
N GLU A 925 -5.26 -20.69 -32.71
CA GLU A 925 -5.88 -20.43 -34.03
C GLU A 925 -7.12 -21.33 -34.24
N LEU A 926 -7.00 -22.63 -33.94
CA LEU A 926 -8.13 -23.57 -33.98
C LEU A 926 -9.26 -23.22 -33.01
N SER A 927 -8.95 -22.59 -31.87
CA SER A 927 -9.96 -22.11 -30.93
C SER A 927 -10.68 -20.84 -31.38
N MET A 928 -10.04 -20.03 -32.24
CA MET A 928 -10.57 -18.73 -32.70
C MET A 928 -11.38 -18.83 -34.00
N ASP A 929 -11.07 -19.77 -34.89
CA ASP A 929 -11.80 -19.98 -36.17
C ASP A 929 -13.24 -20.54 -36.00
N GLN A 930 -13.67 -20.80 -34.77
CA GLN A 930 -14.97 -21.40 -34.44
C GLN A 930 -15.92 -20.45 -33.67
N GLN A 931 -15.55 -19.17 -33.50
CA GLN A 931 -16.46 -18.07 -33.13
C GLN A 931 -17.05 -17.43 -34.38
#